data_AF-A0A263DYF9-F1
#
_entry.id   AF-A0A263DYF9-F1
#
_cell.length_a   1.000
_cell.length_b   1.000
_cell.length_c   1.000
_cell.angle_alpha   90.00
_cell.angle_beta   90.00
_cell.angle_gamma   90.00
#
_symmetry.space_group_name_H-M   'P 1'
#
loop_
_entity.id
_entity.type
_entity.pdbx_description
1 polymer ?
#
loop_
_entity_poly.entity_id
_entity_poly.type
_entity_poly.pdbx_seq_one_letter_code
_entity_poly.pdbx_strand_id
1 'polypeptide(L)'
;MQPRLPPPPPSPVHALGSGTGLRFVLLMVLVVASTVAMMSEHVVLRRLLGDPNNDSAGCNLAAGYDPSGAYWGNVAALAGRNAEALESCIQPFRTPWWAPFVVIGAVFALAAVLCWVMPVWRIRRRRLRPLAPSSEAGAAVHDLAARVGVPSVHVVVDWASSSINAVAFGRPGRTWVSLPGGLLVTRGTHPDRFAAIVLHELAHVRYRDAGITYATIALWRVFVLTMLVPYLAFYADLIVTGQFFLTDDPHQVFLATSGPAYARSLAMGLFTALLVYLSRSDILRTRELYADRRAVDWGASRRVWDVEAPRSARSRRALHPIASAASALLATHPSWAQRARALGDPLVLLRVPALPTFLTGAAAALIDNHLELVPGWTGPSLGWVGAALAGALIVGTTCLTLWRRTALAMTVGRETPSGAGTGFWLGAGLMTGSVFVGIAPQRDMWLATAPWLTLLLGLLAFVVTCWTAQCARLLLAAVPPRWVRVPAAAGLLTTAAVLAFWLNWWRAGPDLFRPEVASYLVQLGIPDFGSLTPIVIMSVTAVGTLGPLLVWSTAALWLVPLAAWLSPAPEVWLAAHSGLPPLRRVLGAGGLAALVSCVLAGAVVLAPIDLSASGVRFAGALLIALLAGPLALAALSAALAGARAGMLVGAVVAGVGVLVGSVAIAVALTGLGCVASLVGPTTCSTFAAQTWLFLRWVVLPFLTPGIVVAAVLALVASSAVGLLRRGPPGARGGAVQAPMSARPTTPRVRRLAVVAIAVPAIGLSTLTSTAPIFSTPGRVSVDPTQPVTAPIPVPESPRVREAQVVAWLQYGGQDLRTTLVTVQRELAADTDTVRAGCVRLARWADDAKAYFTVPDPGQQIRWERAQSLARTASADCLAALAARDSAALGAALRRADEAVGLALAVFEWLDGW
;
A
#
# COMPACT_ATOMS: atom_id res chain seq x y z
N MET A 1 -41.03 26.24 -33.06
CA MET A 1 -40.42 25.31 -32.10
C MET A 1 -39.16 24.74 -32.73
N GLN A 2 -37.97 25.00 -32.19
CA GLN A 2 -36.76 24.30 -32.64
C GLN A 2 -36.83 22.83 -32.21
N PRO A 3 -36.53 21.86 -33.08
CA PRO A 3 -36.54 20.45 -32.71
C PRO A 3 -35.54 20.20 -31.58
N ARG A 4 -35.98 19.51 -30.52
CA ARG A 4 -35.07 19.01 -29.48
C ARG A 4 -34.03 18.14 -30.17
N LEU A 5 -32.75 18.46 -30.01
CA LEU A 5 -31.67 17.63 -30.53
C LEU A 5 -31.84 16.20 -29.98
N PRO A 6 -31.80 15.16 -30.83
CA PRO A 6 -31.87 13.79 -30.36
C PRO A 6 -30.72 13.53 -29.38
N PRO A 7 -30.92 12.69 -28.34
CA PRO A 7 -29.84 12.33 -27.44
C PRO A 7 -28.71 11.73 -28.27
N PRO A 8 -27.44 12.16 -28.05
CA PRO A 8 -26.32 11.59 -28.80
C PRO A 8 -26.30 10.07 -28.59
N PRO A 9 -25.97 9.28 -29.62
CA PRO A 9 -25.93 7.83 -29.50
C PRO A 9 -25.02 7.45 -28.32
N PRO A 10 -25.38 6.42 -27.53
CA PRO A 10 -24.62 6.02 -26.37
C PRO A 10 -23.22 5.61 -26.80
N SER A 11 -22.25 6.52 -26.66
CA SER A 11 -20.86 6.21 -26.93
C SER A 11 -20.35 5.25 -25.84
N PRO A 12 -19.50 4.27 -26.17
CA PRO A 12 -18.86 3.40 -25.17
C PRO A 12 -18.15 4.18 -24.05
N VAL A 13 -17.74 5.42 -24.35
CA VAL A 13 -17.09 6.35 -23.43
C VAL A 13 -18.07 6.88 -22.37
N HIS A 14 -19.35 7.11 -22.70
CA HIS A 14 -20.35 7.58 -21.74
C HIS A 14 -20.75 6.51 -20.72
N ALA A 15 -20.72 5.23 -21.11
CA ALA A 15 -21.01 4.12 -20.20
C ALA A 15 -19.99 4.00 -19.05
N LEU A 16 -18.83 4.66 -19.16
CA LEU A 16 -17.76 4.59 -18.17
C LEU A 16 -17.78 5.78 -17.18
N GLY A 17 -18.69 6.76 -17.31
CA GLY A 17 -18.82 7.89 -16.36
C GLY A 17 -17.70 8.94 -16.46
N SER A 18 -17.91 10.14 -15.92
CA SER A 18 -16.90 11.20 -15.93
C SER A 18 -15.73 10.87 -14.98
N GLY A 19 -14.50 11.16 -15.40
CA GLY A 19 -13.31 10.91 -14.56
C GLY A 19 -13.18 11.83 -13.34
N THR A 20 -14.12 12.75 -13.10
CA THR A 20 -14.11 13.68 -11.97
C THR A 20 -14.50 13.00 -10.67
N GLY A 21 -15.43 12.04 -10.70
CA GLY A 21 -15.82 11.25 -9.52
C GLY A 21 -14.64 10.46 -8.92
N LEU A 22 -13.87 9.79 -9.77
CA LEU A 22 -12.69 9.02 -9.33
C LEU A 22 -11.60 9.90 -8.71
N ARG A 23 -11.41 11.12 -9.24
CA ARG A 23 -10.48 12.09 -8.63
C ARG A 23 -10.98 12.58 -7.27
N PHE A 24 -12.29 12.78 -7.12
CA PHE A 24 -12.88 13.13 -5.82
C PHE A 24 -12.72 11.98 -4.81
N VAL A 25 -12.91 10.72 -5.24
CA VAL A 25 -12.62 9.54 -4.41
C VAL A 25 -11.15 9.53 -3.98
N LEU A 26 -10.21 9.79 -4.90
CA LEU A 26 -8.79 9.91 -4.55
C LEU A 26 -8.53 10.99 -3.49
N LEU A 27 -9.18 12.15 -3.57
CA LEU A 27 -9.10 13.19 -2.53
C LEU A 27 -9.66 12.69 -1.19
N MET A 28 -10.82 12.04 -1.18
CA MET A 28 -11.40 11.50 0.06
C MET A 28 -10.47 10.47 0.70
N VAL A 29 -9.90 9.57 -0.10
CA VAL A 29 -8.96 8.56 0.35
C VAL A 29 -7.67 9.18 0.88
N LEU A 30 -7.11 10.18 0.20
CA LEU A 30 -5.96 10.94 0.70
C LEU A 30 -6.26 11.59 2.06
N VAL A 31 -7.44 12.20 2.22
CA VAL A 31 -7.84 12.83 3.50
C VAL A 31 -8.02 11.77 4.59
N VAL A 32 -8.64 10.63 4.30
CA VAL A 32 -8.77 9.51 5.25
C VAL A 32 -7.39 9.00 5.67
N ALA A 33 -6.54 8.62 4.70
CA ALA A 33 -5.22 8.08 4.99
C ALA A 33 -4.34 9.08 5.77
N SER A 34 -4.38 10.36 5.41
CA SER A 34 -3.66 11.42 6.12
C SER A 34 -4.21 11.65 7.52
N THR A 35 -5.54 11.58 7.71
CA THR A 35 -6.18 11.70 9.02
C THR A 35 -5.79 10.54 9.93
N VAL A 36 -5.83 9.30 9.41
CA VAL A 36 -5.37 8.11 10.17
C VAL A 36 -3.90 8.24 10.53
N ALA A 37 -3.04 8.59 9.56
CA ALA A 37 -1.61 8.79 9.80
C ALA A 37 -1.34 9.80 10.91
N MET A 38 -1.87 11.03 10.74
CA MET A 38 -1.67 12.12 11.69
C MET A 38 -2.27 11.80 13.06
N MET A 39 -3.44 11.16 13.11
CA MET A 39 -4.07 10.81 14.37
C MET A 39 -3.30 9.69 15.08
N SER A 40 -2.94 8.62 14.38
CA SER A 40 -2.20 7.51 14.98
C SER A 40 -0.85 7.99 15.52
N GLU A 41 -0.14 8.84 14.78
CA GLU A 41 1.10 9.46 15.27
C GLU A 41 0.82 10.42 16.43
N HIS A 42 -0.15 11.33 16.32
CA HIS A 42 -0.45 12.28 17.39
C HIS A 42 -0.93 11.59 18.67
N VAL A 43 -1.77 10.56 18.59
CA VAL A 43 -2.25 9.80 19.76
C VAL A 43 -1.11 9.00 20.38
N VAL A 44 -0.28 8.35 19.55
CA VAL A 44 0.90 7.62 20.03
C VAL A 44 1.85 8.60 20.72
N LEU A 45 2.27 9.67 20.05
CA LEU A 45 3.23 10.62 20.63
C LEU A 45 2.66 11.42 21.80
N ARG A 46 1.40 11.85 21.77
CA ARG A 46 0.80 12.58 22.90
C ARG A 46 0.70 11.69 24.14
N ARG A 47 0.58 10.37 23.97
CA ARG A 47 0.69 9.41 25.09
C ARG A 47 2.13 9.16 25.50
N LEU A 48 3.05 9.16 24.53
CA LEU A 48 4.48 9.03 24.79
C LEU A 48 5.09 10.30 25.42
N LEU A 49 4.42 11.46 25.45
CA LEU A 49 5.06 12.73 25.80
C LEU A 49 4.17 13.72 26.59
N GLY A 50 2.84 13.61 26.49
CA GLY A 50 1.88 14.57 27.04
C GLY A 50 1.15 14.11 28.30
N ASP A 51 1.35 12.86 28.73
CA ASP A 51 1.01 12.43 30.08
C ASP A 51 2.28 12.59 30.93
N PRO A 52 2.28 13.39 32.02
CA PRO A 52 3.42 13.49 32.92
C PRO A 52 3.79 12.14 33.56
N ASN A 53 2.91 11.13 33.49
CA ASN A 53 3.20 9.76 33.89
C ASN A 53 3.57 8.83 32.72
N ASN A 54 3.58 9.31 31.47
CA ASN A 54 4.12 8.68 30.26
C ASN A 54 4.14 7.14 30.17
N ASP A 55 2.98 6.52 30.33
CA ASP A 55 2.97 5.12 30.74
C ASP A 55 3.37 4.11 29.66
N SER A 56 3.12 4.39 28.37
CA SER A 56 3.48 3.41 27.31
C SER A 56 4.96 3.43 26.94
N ALA A 57 5.62 4.60 26.94
CA ALA A 57 7.07 4.68 26.74
C ALA A 57 7.78 4.03 27.93
N GLY A 58 7.27 4.32 29.13
CA GLY A 58 7.71 3.73 30.38
C GLY A 58 7.57 2.21 30.41
N CYS A 59 6.42 1.64 30.02
CA CYS A 59 6.26 0.19 29.88
C CYS A 59 7.29 -0.42 28.91
N ASN A 60 7.58 0.24 27.78
CA ASN A 60 8.59 -0.24 26.83
C ASN A 60 10.00 -0.19 27.45
N LEU A 61 10.37 0.91 28.10
CA LEU A 61 11.65 1.05 28.80
C LEU A 61 11.79 0.01 29.93
N ALA A 62 10.75 -0.18 30.73
CA ALA A 62 10.70 -1.20 31.79
C ALA A 62 10.86 -2.61 31.22
N ALA A 63 10.32 -2.87 30.02
CA ALA A 63 10.51 -4.12 29.28
C ALA A 63 11.90 -4.26 28.61
N GLY A 64 12.81 -3.30 28.79
CA GLY A 64 14.17 -3.31 28.26
C GLY A 64 14.31 -2.71 26.86
N TYR A 65 13.35 -1.92 26.38
CA TYR A 65 13.49 -1.17 25.13
C TYR A 65 14.65 -0.17 25.24
N ASP A 66 15.57 -0.21 24.29
CA ASP A 66 16.70 0.73 24.17
C ASP A 66 16.43 1.69 22.99
N PRO A 67 16.15 2.99 23.24
CA PRO A 67 15.91 3.96 22.18
C PRO A 67 17.10 4.23 21.25
N SER A 68 18.32 3.91 21.69
CA SER A 68 19.54 3.93 20.87
C SER A 68 19.82 2.61 20.17
N GLY A 69 19.29 1.51 20.72
CA GLY A 69 19.57 0.15 20.27
C GLY A 69 18.93 -0.22 18.93
N ALA A 70 19.43 -1.30 18.35
CA ALA A 70 18.88 -1.86 17.12
C ALA A 70 17.41 -2.28 17.31
N TYR A 71 16.54 -1.86 16.39
CA TYR A 71 15.09 -2.17 16.43
C TYR A 71 14.77 -3.65 16.70
N TRP A 72 15.49 -4.60 16.10
CA TRP A 72 15.23 -6.03 16.33
C TRP A 72 15.69 -6.54 17.69
N GLY A 73 16.74 -5.93 18.27
CA GLY A 73 17.09 -6.17 19.67
C GLY A 73 15.94 -5.77 20.59
N ASN A 74 15.32 -4.63 20.30
CA ASN A 74 14.12 -4.18 21.00
C ASN A 74 12.92 -5.09 20.77
N VAL A 75 12.64 -5.52 19.53
CA VAL A 75 11.53 -6.46 19.27
C VAL A 75 11.77 -7.78 19.99
N ALA A 76 12.99 -8.31 19.99
CA ALA A 76 13.31 -9.55 20.71
C ALA A 76 13.12 -9.38 22.22
N ALA A 77 13.50 -8.24 22.80
CA ALA A 77 13.25 -7.92 24.21
C ALA A 77 11.75 -7.84 24.52
N LEU A 78 10.98 -7.12 23.69
CA LEU A 78 9.54 -6.91 23.87
C LEU A 78 8.71 -8.17 23.60
N ALA A 79 9.07 -8.97 22.58
CA ALA A 79 8.35 -10.19 22.20
C ALA A 79 8.83 -11.44 22.97
N GLY A 80 9.92 -11.33 23.72
CA GLY A 80 10.50 -12.41 24.51
C GLY A 80 9.84 -12.56 25.87
N ARG A 81 10.66 -12.68 26.92
CA ARG A 81 10.21 -12.93 28.30
C ARG A 81 9.26 -11.87 28.86
N ASN A 82 9.33 -10.65 28.35
CA ASN A 82 8.56 -9.52 28.85
C ASN A 82 7.21 -9.33 28.14
N ALA A 83 6.82 -10.17 27.16
CA ALA A 83 5.65 -9.94 26.32
C ALA A 83 4.32 -9.84 27.10
N GLU A 84 4.10 -10.73 28.07
CA GLU A 84 2.86 -10.74 28.89
C GLU A 84 2.82 -9.56 29.87
N ALA A 85 3.96 -9.25 30.51
CA ALA A 85 4.11 -8.11 31.39
C ALA A 85 3.88 -6.79 30.63
N LEU A 86 4.48 -6.69 29.44
CA LEU A 86 4.34 -5.54 28.54
C LEU A 86 2.91 -5.36 28.09
N GLU A 87 2.23 -6.45 27.70
CA GLU A 87 0.83 -6.40 27.30
C GLU A 87 -0.07 -5.91 28.44
N SER A 88 0.14 -6.44 29.65
CA SER A 88 -0.60 -6.03 30.85
C SER A 88 -0.35 -4.57 31.20
N CYS A 89 0.91 -4.11 31.08
CA CYS A 89 1.30 -2.73 31.30
C CYS A 89 0.68 -1.80 30.25
N ILE A 90 0.67 -2.16 28.96
CA ILE A 90 0.17 -1.30 27.87
C ILE A 90 -1.36 -1.30 27.76
N GLN A 91 -2.05 -2.34 28.24
CA GLN A 91 -3.49 -2.52 28.05
C GLN A 91 -4.35 -1.30 28.46
N PRO A 92 -4.12 -0.65 29.62
CA PRO A 92 -4.87 0.55 30.02
C PRO A 92 -4.66 1.73 29.07
N PHE A 93 -3.52 1.77 28.38
CA PHE A 93 -3.10 2.85 27.49
C PHE A 93 -3.43 2.59 26.03
N ARG A 94 -4.14 1.51 25.69
CA ARG A 94 -4.53 1.23 24.31
C ARG A 94 -5.64 2.17 23.85
N THR A 95 -5.49 2.73 22.65
CA THR A 95 -6.58 3.51 22.05
C THR A 95 -7.70 2.55 21.70
N PRO A 96 -8.96 2.91 21.96
CA PRO A 96 -10.07 2.16 21.39
C PRO A 96 -9.95 2.12 19.86
N TRP A 97 -10.12 0.94 19.28
CA TRP A 97 -10.03 0.72 17.83
C TRP A 97 -11.03 1.57 17.03
N TRP A 98 -12.12 2.02 17.67
CA TRP A 98 -13.14 2.85 17.05
C TRP A 98 -12.75 4.34 16.94
N ALA A 99 -11.74 4.80 17.67
CA ALA A 99 -11.42 6.23 17.76
C ALA A 99 -11.04 6.86 16.41
N PRO A 100 -10.21 6.22 15.54
CA PRO A 100 -9.94 6.75 14.21
C PRO A 100 -11.19 6.96 13.36
N PHE A 101 -12.17 6.06 13.46
CA PHE A 101 -13.42 6.17 12.70
C PHE A 101 -14.28 7.35 13.17
N VAL A 102 -14.32 7.63 14.48
CA VAL A 102 -15.02 8.81 15.03
C VAL A 102 -14.39 10.10 14.52
N VAL A 103 -13.05 10.18 14.52
CA VAL A 103 -12.32 11.35 14.05
C VAL A 103 -12.51 11.57 12.55
N ILE A 104 -12.42 10.50 11.73
CA ILE A 104 -12.73 10.55 10.30
C ILE A 104 -14.17 11.01 10.08
N GLY A 105 -15.12 10.41 10.81
CA GLY A 105 -16.54 10.76 10.76
C GLY A 105 -16.78 12.23 11.07
N ALA A 106 -16.12 12.77 12.09
CA ALA A 106 -16.19 14.18 12.47
C ALA A 106 -15.65 15.10 11.36
N VAL A 107 -14.50 14.76 10.74
CA VAL A 107 -13.95 15.52 9.60
C VAL A 107 -14.95 15.59 8.44
N PHE A 108 -15.56 14.46 8.07
CA PHE A 108 -16.55 14.44 6.99
C PHE A 108 -17.85 15.15 7.36
N ALA A 109 -18.32 15.01 8.60
CA ALA A 109 -19.52 15.71 9.08
C ALA A 109 -19.32 17.23 9.06
N LEU A 110 -18.19 17.72 9.60
CA LEU A 110 -17.83 19.14 9.56
C LEU A 110 -17.67 19.65 8.12
N ALA A 111 -17.05 18.86 7.24
CA ALA A 111 -16.92 19.21 5.83
C ALA A 111 -18.28 19.27 5.13
N ALA A 112 -19.21 18.36 5.44
CA ALA A 112 -20.57 18.37 4.91
C ALA A 112 -21.35 19.60 5.39
N VAL A 113 -21.28 19.93 6.69
CA VAL A 113 -21.88 21.15 7.25
C VAL A 113 -21.31 22.39 6.58
N LEU A 114 -19.99 22.51 6.44
CA LEU A 114 -19.35 23.64 5.78
C LEU A 114 -19.74 23.74 4.30
N CYS A 115 -19.78 22.61 3.58
CA CYS A 115 -20.26 22.52 2.20
C CYS A 115 -21.70 23.03 2.07
N TRP A 116 -22.54 22.67 3.03
CA TRP A 116 -23.93 23.10 3.09
C TRP A 116 -24.03 24.61 3.36
N VAL A 117 -23.33 25.14 4.35
CA VAL A 117 -23.43 26.56 4.78
C VAL A 117 -22.82 27.54 3.76
N MET A 118 -21.73 27.16 3.08
CA MET A 118 -20.97 28.06 2.18
C MET A 118 -21.80 28.80 1.13
N PRO A 119 -22.70 28.16 0.35
CA PRO A 119 -23.54 28.86 -0.63
C PRO A 119 -24.42 29.95 -0.02
N VAL A 120 -25.07 29.67 1.12
CA VAL A 120 -25.98 30.61 1.80
C VAL A 120 -25.19 31.78 2.37
N TRP A 121 -24.05 31.49 3.00
CA TRP A 121 -23.16 32.52 3.51
C TRP A 121 -22.64 33.43 2.39
N ARG A 122 -22.32 32.86 1.21
CA ARG A 122 -21.89 33.64 0.04
C ARG A 122 -22.98 34.59 -0.46
N ILE A 123 -24.24 34.12 -0.54
CA ILE A 123 -25.39 34.96 -0.94
C ILE A 123 -25.55 36.14 0.03
N ARG A 124 -25.55 35.86 1.34
CA ARG A 124 -25.71 36.89 2.38
C ARG A 124 -24.55 37.88 2.39
N ARG A 125 -23.30 37.39 2.39
CA ARG A 125 -22.10 38.22 2.48
C ARG A 125 -21.92 39.14 1.27
N ARG A 126 -22.23 38.65 0.06
CA ARG A 126 -22.13 39.45 -1.18
C ARG A 126 -23.40 40.21 -1.54
N ARG A 127 -24.45 40.14 -0.69
CA ARG A 127 -25.75 40.80 -0.92
C ARG A 127 -26.29 40.53 -2.32
N LEU A 128 -26.14 39.28 -2.80
CA LEU A 128 -26.54 38.89 -4.15
C LEU A 128 -28.05 39.05 -4.30
N ARG A 129 -28.48 39.73 -5.36
CA ARG A 129 -29.91 39.98 -5.63
C ARG A 129 -30.41 39.06 -6.73
N PRO A 130 -31.63 38.49 -6.62
CA PRO A 130 -32.20 37.69 -7.70
C PRO A 130 -32.37 38.56 -8.96
N LEU A 131 -32.05 37.99 -10.12
CA LEU A 131 -32.32 38.61 -11.41
C LEU A 131 -33.73 38.22 -11.85
N ALA A 132 -34.56 39.21 -12.18
CA ALA A 132 -35.90 38.93 -12.69
C ALA A 132 -35.82 38.12 -14.00
N PRO A 133 -36.57 37.01 -14.15
CA PRO A 133 -36.59 36.22 -15.38
C PRO A 133 -37.02 37.03 -16.61
N SER A 134 -37.85 38.06 -16.39
CA SER A 134 -38.33 38.98 -17.43
C SER A 134 -37.30 40.03 -17.88
N SER A 135 -36.19 40.20 -17.16
CA SER A 135 -35.12 41.07 -17.63
C SER A 135 -34.46 40.48 -18.87
N GLU A 136 -33.95 41.32 -19.77
CA GLU A 136 -33.33 40.84 -21.02
C GLU A 136 -32.17 39.86 -20.77
N ALA A 137 -31.35 40.12 -19.75
CA ALA A 137 -30.29 39.22 -19.34
C ALA A 137 -30.83 37.93 -18.69
N GLY A 138 -31.90 38.03 -17.89
CA GLY A 138 -32.58 36.87 -17.30
C GLY A 138 -33.16 35.96 -18.37
N ALA A 139 -33.86 36.52 -19.35
CA ALA A 139 -34.41 35.82 -20.50
C ALA A 139 -33.30 35.12 -21.30
N ALA A 140 -32.19 35.82 -21.60
CA ALA A 140 -31.07 35.23 -22.32
C ALA A 140 -30.46 34.01 -21.60
N VAL A 141 -30.33 34.06 -20.26
CA VAL A 141 -29.85 32.91 -19.47
C VAL A 141 -30.87 31.78 -19.46
N HIS A 142 -32.17 32.09 -19.31
CA HIS A 142 -33.23 31.09 -19.37
C HIS A 142 -33.31 30.40 -20.74
N ASP A 143 -33.12 31.14 -21.83
CA ASP A 143 -33.07 30.59 -23.18
C ASP A 143 -31.86 29.67 -23.38
N LEU A 144 -30.69 30.04 -22.86
CA LEU A 144 -29.51 29.17 -22.85
C LEU A 144 -29.75 27.91 -21.99
N ALA A 145 -30.33 28.06 -20.81
CA ALA A 145 -30.65 26.95 -19.91
C ALA A 145 -31.67 25.98 -20.50
N ALA A 146 -32.71 26.50 -21.17
CA ALA A 146 -33.72 25.72 -21.87
C ALA A 146 -33.10 24.92 -23.03
N ARG A 147 -32.20 25.54 -23.81
CA ARG A 147 -31.46 24.87 -24.90
C ARG A 147 -30.66 23.67 -24.42
N VAL A 148 -30.04 23.74 -23.25
CA VAL A 148 -29.19 22.66 -22.70
C VAL A 148 -29.94 21.71 -21.75
N GLY A 149 -31.26 21.90 -21.59
CA GLY A 149 -32.10 21.05 -20.75
C GLY A 149 -31.81 21.16 -19.25
N VAL A 150 -31.54 22.38 -18.76
CA VAL A 150 -31.41 22.68 -17.33
C VAL A 150 -32.68 23.41 -16.86
N PRO A 151 -33.65 22.71 -16.26
CA PRO A 151 -35.01 23.24 -16.05
C PRO A 151 -35.13 24.27 -14.92
N SER A 152 -34.18 24.32 -13.99
CA SER A 152 -34.27 25.18 -12.80
C SER A 152 -32.93 25.83 -12.46
N VAL A 153 -32.67 27.01 -13.01
CA VAL A 153 -31.50 27.84 -12.69
C VAL A 153 -31.97 29.11 -12.00
N HIS A 154 -31.47 29.36 -10.79
CA HIS A 154 -31.72 30.62 -10.11
C HIS A 154 -30.62 31.61 -10.47
N VAL A 155 -30.97 32.70 -11.14
CA VAL A 155 -29.98 33.71 -11.54
C VAL A 155 -29.92 34.79 -10.48
N VAL A 156 -28.72 35.12 -10.02
CA VAL A 156 -28.45 36.21 -9.08
C VAL A 156 -27.40 37.15 -9.67
N VAL A 157 -27.40 38.42 -9.26
CA VAL A 157 -26.45 39.43 -9.75
C VAL A 157 -25.58 39.94 -8.61
N ASP A 158 -24.27 40.02 -8.88
CA ASP A 158 -23.28 40.71 -8.07
C ASP A 158 -22.96 42.07 -8.72
N TRP A 159 -23.81 43.07 -8.45
CA TRP A 159 -23.69 44.42 -9.04
C TRP A 159 -22.40 45.14 -8.64
N ALA A 160 -21.82 44.80 -7.49
CA ALA A 160 -20.58 45.40 -7.03
C ALA A 160 -19.35 44.84 -7.76
N SER A 161 -19.48 43.72 -8.47
CA SER A 161 -18.36 43.09 -9.18
C SER A 161 -18.26 43.60 -10.62
N SER A 162 -17.13 44.23 -10.93
CA SER A 162 -16.71 44.57 -12.31
C SER A 162 -16.13 43.37 -13.08
N SER A 163 -16.10 42.18 -12.47
CA SER A 163 -15.60 40.99 -13.14
C SER A 163 -16.48 40.61 -14.33
N ILE A 164 -15.90 39.92 -15.30
CA ILE A 164 -16.63 39.32 -16.42
C ILE A 164 -16.87 37.82 -16.22
N ASN A 165 -16.46 37.24 -15.09
CA ASN A 165 -16.58 35.81 -14.85
C ASN A 165 -17.83 35.50 -14.03
N ALA A 166 -18.80 34.83 -14.66
CA ALA A 166 -19.93 34.25 -13.94
C ALA A 166 -19.45 33.10 -13.03
N VAL A 167 -20.29 32.74 -12.04
CA VAL A 167 -20.00 31.60 -11.15
C VAL A 167 -21.28 30.85 -10.83
N ALA A 168 -21.32 29.56 -11.15
CA ALA A 168 -22.31 28.62 -10.66
C ALA A 168 -21.97 28.13 -9.25
N PHE A 169 -22.95 28.16 -8.35
CA PHE A 169 -22.80 27.61 -7.01
C PHE A 169 -24.12 27.09 -6.44
N GLY A 170 -24.04 26.24 -5.42
CA GLY A 170 -25.23 25.83 -4.67
C GLY A 170 -25.18 24.41 -4.19
N ARG A 171 -26.36 23.86 -3.90
CA ARG A 171 -26.57 22.50 -3.40
C ARG A 171 -27.29 21.66 -4.45
N PRO A 172 -27.24 20.32 -4.37
CA PRO A 172 -28.11 19.48 -5.18
C PRO A 172 -29.57 19.93 -5.06
N GLY A 173 -30.23 20.18 -6.20
CA GLY A 173 -31.62 20.66 -6.27
C GLY A 173 -31.82 22.18 -6.14
N ARG A 174 -30.84 22.94 -5.65
CA ARG A 174 -30.87 24.41 -5.60
C ARG A 174 -29.54 24.98 -6.03
N THR A 175 -29.41 25.24 -7.33
CA THR A 175 -28.21 25.82 -7.93
C THR A 175 -28.50 27.24 -8.40
N TRP A 176 -27.56 28.13 -8.09
CA TRP A 176 -27.55 29.54 -8.44
C TRP A 176 -26.44 29.81 -9.46
N VAL A 177 -26.71 30.69 -10.41
CA VAL A 177 -25.70 31.26 -11.31
C VAL A 177 -25.59 32.74 -11.00
N SER A 178 -24.41 33.17 -10.53
CA SER A 178 -24.13 34.57 -10.24
C SER A 178 -23.50 35.25 -11.44
N LEU A 179 -24.16 36.29 -11.93
CA LEU A 179 -23.67 37.14 -13.00
C LEU A 179 -23.08 38.42 -12.38
N PRO A 180 -21.78 38.71 -12.54
CA PRO A 180 -21.23 40.00 -12.13
C PRO A 180 -21.69 41.12 -13.08
N GLY A 181 -21.75 42.35 -12.58
CA GLY A 181 -22.16 43.53 -13.37
C GLY A 181 -21.34 43.71 -14.65
N GLY A 182 -20.02 43.48 -14.59
CA GLY A 182 -19.13 43.58 -15.76
C GLY A 182 -19.50 42.63 -16.91
N LEU A 183 -19.97 41.42 -16.60
CA LEU A 183 -20.44 40.46 -17.60
C LEU A 183 -21.75 40.92 -18.27
N LEU A 184 -22.66 41.54 -17.50
CA LEU A 184 -23.91 42.07 -18.03
C LEU A 184 -23.65 43.19 -19.05
N VAL A 185 -22.70 44.09 -18.75
CA VAL A 185 -22.26 45.14 -19.68
C VAL A 185 -21.63 44.52 -20.94
N THR A 186 -20.81 43.48 -20.77
CA THR A 186 -20.14 42.78 -21.88
C THR A 186 -21.12 42.12 -22.85
N ARG A 187 -22.36 41.79 -22.41
CA ARG A 187 -23.37 41.18 -23.28
C ARG A 187 -23.73 42.06 -24.48
N GLY A 188 -23.79 43.38 -24.29
CA GLY A 188 -24.17 44.32 -25.34
C GLY A 188 -23.11 44.44 -26.44
N THR A 189 -21.82 44.35 -26.08
CA THR A 189 -20.70 44.48 -27.04
C THR A 189 -20.21 43.14 -27.58
N HIS A 190 -20.31 42.07 -26.79
CA HIS A 190 -19.79 40.74 -27.11
C HIS A 190 -20.77 39.64 -26.68
N PRO A 191 -21.93 39.49 -27.36
CA PRO A 191 -22.96 38.53 -27.00
C PRO A 191 -22.45 37.07 -27.06
N ASP A 192 -21.56 36.74 -27.99
CA ASP A 192 -20.93 35.41 -28.09
C ASP A 192 -20.09 35.08 -26.85
N ARG A 193 -19.39 36.07 -26.30
CA ARG A 193 -18.58 35.92 -25.09
C ARG A 193 -19.48 35.71 -23.87
N PHE A 194 -20.57 36.46 -23.78
CA PHE A 194 -21.58 36.26 -22.74
C PHE A 194 -22.18 34.86 -22.82
N ALA A 195 -22.62 34.43 -24.01
CA ALA A 195 -23.21 33.10 -24.21
C ALA A 195 -22.21 31.98 -23.87
N ALA A 196 -20.94 32.11 -24.27
CA ALA A 196 -19.91 31.13 -23.95
C ALA A 196 -19.67 30.98 -22.45
N ILE A 197 -19.61 32.08 -21.70
CA ILE A 197 -19.43 32.08 -20.25
C ILE A 197 -20.65 31.48 -19.56
N VAL A 198 -21.87 31.86 -19.96
CA VAL A 198 -23.10 31.31 -19.37
C VAL A 198 -23.23 29.81 -19.68
N LEU A 199 -22.95 29.36 -20.91
CA LEU A 199 -22.97 27.93 -21.25
C LEU A 199 -21.94 27.13 -20.46
N HIS A 200 -20.77 27.70 -20.18
CA HIS A 200 -19.78 27.10 -19.29
C HIS A 200 -20.32 26.93 -17.86
N GLU A 201 -20.93 27.99 -17.28
CA GLU A 201 -21.51 27.89 -15.94
C GLU A 201 -22.69 26.91 -15.89
N LEU A 202 -23.54 26.89 -16.93
CA LEU A 202 -24.63 25.92 -17.05
C LEU A 202 -24.10 24.48 -17.16
N ALA A 203 -22.88 24.27 -17.65
CA ALA A 203 -22.25 22.96 -17.67
C ALA A 203 -21.99 22.47 -16.25
N HIS A 204 -21.46 23.33 -15.38
CA HIS A 204 -21.30 23.02 -13.96
C HIS A 204 -22.63 22.69 -13.27
N VAL A 205 -23.73 23.38 -13.65
CA VAL A 205 -25.07 23.10 -13.12
C VAL A 205 -25.59 21.74 -13.58
N ARG A 206 -25.57 21.49 -14.90
CA ARG A 206 -26.11 20.26 -15.52
C ARG A 206 -25.44 18.99 -14.99
N TYR A 207 -24.11 19.03 -14.84
CA TYR A 207 -23.32 17.89 -14.38
C TYR A 207 -23.13 17.85 -12.86
N ARG A 208 -23.82 18.72 -12.10
CA ARG A 208 -23.77 18.79 -10.63
C ARG A 208 -22.37 18.99 -10.07
N ASP A 209 -21.49 19.56 -10.86
CA ASP A 209 -20.07 19.76 -10.54
C ASP A 209 -19.89 20.82 -9.44
N ALA A 210 -20.83 21.77 -9.31
CA ALA A 210 -20.83 22.76 -8.25
C ALA A 210 -20.77 22.13 -6.84
N GLY A 211 -21.49 21.03 -6.61
CA GLY A 211 -21.48 20.32 -5.32
C GLY A 211 -20.10 19.73 -5.01
N ILE A 212 -19.44 19.13 -6.01
CA ILE A 212 -18.08 18.61 -5.90
C ILE A 212 -17.10 19.76 -5.59
N THR A 213 -17.26 20.96 -6.18
CA THR A 213 -16.44 22.13 -5.84
C THR A 213 -16.47 22.41 -4.34
N TYR A 214 -17.68 22.57 -3.79
CA TYR A 214 -17.85 22.96 -2.40
C TYR A 214 -17.43 21.84 -1.46
N ALA A 215 -17.68 20.59 -1.81
CA ALA A 215 -17.20 19.44 -1.04
C ALA A 215 -15.66 19.40 -1.01
N THR A 216 -14.99 19.55 -2.15
CA THR A 216 -13.52 19.61 -2.23
C THR A 216 -12.93 20.77 -1.42
N ILE A 217 -13.52 21.97 -1.50
CA ILE A 217 -13.05 23.14 -0.75
C ILE A 217 -13.30 22.96 0.74
N ALA A 218 -14.48 22.46 1.13
CA ALA A 218 -14.84 22.23 2.52
C ALA A 218 -13.91 21.21 3.17
N LEU A 219 -13.73 20.07 2.49
CA LEU A 219 -12.91 18.97 2.98
C LEU A 219 -11.46 19.42 3.21
N TRP A 220 -10.88 20.17 2.27
CA TRP A 220 -9.54 20.76 2.45
C TRP A 220 -9.46 21.68 3.66
N ARG A 221 -10.43 22.60 3.83
CA ARG A 221 -10.41 23.56 4.94
C ARG A 221 -10.56 22.86 6.29
N VAL A 222 -11.48 21.91 6.40
CA VAL A 222 -11.68 21.15 7.64
C VAL A 222 -10.43 20.33 7.92
N PHE A 223 -9.90 19.57 6.95
CA PHE A 223 -8.65 18.82 7.12
C PHE A 223 -7.50 19.71 7.64
N VAL A 224 -7.30 20.89 7.04
CA VAL A 224 -6.26 21.82 7.50
C VAL A 224 -6.49 22.26 8.95
N LEU A 225 -7.70 22.67 9.29
CA LEU A 225 -8.01 23.23 10.61
C LEU A 225 -8.06 22.17 11.72
N THR A 226 -8.57 20.97 11.44
CA THR A 226 -8.83 19.95 12.47
C THR A 226 -7.74 18.88 12.56
N MET A 227 -6.93 18.70 11.50
CA MET A 227 -5.86 17.69 11.49
C MET A 227 -4.49 18.35 11.35
N LEU A 228 -4.25 19.04 10.23
CA LEU A 228 -2.90 19.52 9.92
C LEU A 228 -2.38 20.53 10.94
N VAL A 229 -3.14 21.57 11.27
CA VAL A 229 -2.68 22.62 12.19
C VAL A 229 -2.40 22.07 13.60
N PRO A 230 -3.32 21.30 14.24
CA PRO A 230 -3.02 20.67 15.53
C PRO A 230 -1.80 19.75 15.49
N TYR A 231 -1.67 18.96 14.41
CA TYR A 231 -0.54 18.08 14.21
C TYR A 231 0.80 18.84 14.12
N LEU A 232 0.88 19.87 13.26
CA LEU A 232 2.08 20.67 13.11
C LEU A 232 2.42 21.45 14.38
N ALA A 233 1.41 21.98 15.08
CA ALA A 233 1.61 22.69 16.35
C ALA A 233 2.18 21.75 17.41
N PHE A 234 1.67 20.52 17.50
CA PHE A 234 2.17 19.51 18.41
C PHE A 234 3.64 19.15 18.14
N TYR A 235 4.02 18.85 16.89
CA TYR A 235 5.42 18.54 16.58
C TYR A 235 6.35 19.76 16.72
N ALA A 236 5.87 20.97 16.41
CA ALA A 236 6.64 22.18 16.65
C ALA A 236 6.91 22.39 18.14
N ASP A 237 5.90 22.18 18.98
CA ASP A 237 6.04 22.24 20.44
C ASP A 237 7.06 21.21 20.93
N LEU A 238 6.96 19.95 20.50
CA LEU A 238 7.92 18.89 20.87
C LEU A 238 9.37 19.22 20.48
N ILE A 239 9.58 19.76 19.28
CA ILE A 239 10.93 20.14 18.83
C ILE A 239 11.45 21.31 19.68
N VAL A 240 10.60 22.29 19.98
CA VAL A 240 10.98 23.46 20.78
C VAL A 240 11.25 23.07 22.24
N THR A 241 10.39 22.28 22.86
CA THR A 241 10.55 21.83 24.24
C THR A 241 11.75 20.90 24.38
N GLY A 242 11.85 19.88 23.51
CA GLY A 242 12.91 18.88 23.55
C GLY A 242 14.32 19.41 23.20
N GLN A 243 14.45 20.50 22.43
CA GLN A 243 15.76 21.07 22.08
C GLN A 243 16.22 22.19 23.00
N PHE A 244 15.31 23.01 23.53
CA PHE A 244 15.67 24.26 24.21
C PHE A 244 15.49 24.21 25.73
N PHE A 245 14.60 23.36 26.25
CA PHE A 245 14.33 23.27 27.67
C PHE A 245 14.98 22.01 28.23
N LEU A 246 16.28 22.12 28.52
CA LEU A 246 17.08 21.06 29.16
C LEU A 246 16.64 20.93 30.63
N THR A 247 15.90 19.88 30.94
CA THR A 247 15.53 19.44 32.29
C THR A 247 16.13 18.05 32.48
N ASP A 248 16.57 17.69 33.69
CA ASP A 248 17.23 16.40 34.01
C ASP A 248 16.28 15.18 33.94
N ASP A 249 15.25 15.23 33.10
CA ASP A 249 14.20 14.22 33.01
C ASP A 249 14.63 13.04 32.10
N PRO A 250 14.53 11.77 32.54
CA PRO A 250 14.76 10.58 31.72
C PRO A 250 14.02 10.58 30.37
N HIS A 251 12.88 11.27 30.27
CA HIS A 251 12.14 11.44 29.02
C HIS A 251 12.93 12.20 27.94
N GLN A 252 13.95 12.98 28.31
CA GLN A 252 14.82 13.67 27.37
C GLN A 252 15.71 12.73 26.55
N VAL A 253 16.12 11.58 27.11
CA VAL A 253 16.93 10.59 26.37
C VAL A 253 16.14 10.09 25.16
N PHE A 254 14.85 9.80 25.35
CA PHE A 254 13.95 9.37 24.29
C PHE A 254 13.74 10.48 23.23
N LEU A 255 13.54 11.72 23.67
CA LEU A 255 13.35 12.87 22.76
C LEU A 255 14.61 13.16 21.93
N ALA A 256 15.80 13.10 22.54
CA ALA A 256 17.08 13.39 21.90
C ALA A 256 17.44 12.35 20.83
N THR A 257 17.21 11.05 21.09
CA THR A 257 17.45 9.98 20.11
C THR A 257 16.39 9.96 19.01
N SER A 258 15.16 10.40 19.30
CA SER A 258 14.03 10.38 18.35
C SER A 258 13.94 11.61 17.42
N GLY A 259 14.88 12.55 17.50
CA GLY A 259 14.88 13.77 16.66
C GLY A 259 14.66 13.53 15.15
N PRO A 260 15.35 12.57 14.51
CA PRO A 260 15.12 12.21 13.11
C PRO A 260 13.69 11.72 12.83
N ALA A 261 13.10 10.97 13.75
CA ALA A 261 11.73 10.47 13.65
C ALA A 261 10.71 11.62 13.69
N TYR A 262 10.92 12.64 14.53
CA TYR A 262 10.05 13.81 14.59
C TYR A 262 10.16 14.70 13.35
N ALA A 263 11.39 14.94 12.87
CA ALA A 263 11.62 15.67 11.64
C ALA A 263 10.92 15.01 10.44
N ARG A 264 10.99 13.68 10.38
CA ARG A 264 10.26 12.88 9.40
C ARG A 264 8.75 13.00 9.57
N SER A 265 8.22 12.86 10.78
CA SER A 265 6.79 12.97 11.06
C SER A 265 6.24 14.34 10.63
N LEU A 266 7.00 15.42 10.89
CA LEU A 266 6.69 16.76 10.39
C LEU A 266 6.68 16.81 8.86
N ALA A 267 7.72 16.28 8.23
CA ALA A 267 7.83 16.23 6.77
C ALA A 267 6.70 15.42 6.13
N MET A 268 6.27 14.34 6.77
CA MET A 268 5.13 13.52 6.39
C MET A 268 3.81 14.29 6.47
N GLY A 269 3.59 15.05 7.56
CA GLY A 269 2.43 15.93 7.68
C GLY A 269 2.38 17.00 6.58
N LEU A 270 3.52 17.61 6.25
CA LEU A 270 3.63 18.58 5.15
C LEU A 270 3.45 17.92 3.77
N PHE A 271 4.02 16.74 3.57
CA PHE A 271 3.90 15.98 2.32
C PHE A 271 2.46 15.58 2.06
N THR A 272 1.76 15.01 3.04
CA THR A 272 0.34 14.65 2.91
C THR A 272 -0.54 15.86 2.67
N ALA A 273 -0.29 16.99 3.34
CA ALA A 273 -0.98 18.25 3.06
C ALA A 273 -0.78 18.71 1.61
N LEU A 274 0.44 18.61 1.08
CA LEU A 274 0.75 18.91 -0.31
C LEU A 274 -0.02 17.99 -1.26
N LEU A 275 -0.08 16.68 -1.01
CA LEU A 275 -0.84 15.72 -1.83
C LEU A 275 -2.34 16.05 -1.86
N VAL A 276 -2.94 16.34 -0.70
CA VAL A 276 -4.35 16.74 -0.61
C VAL A 276 -4.60 18.04 -1.38
N TYR A 277 -3.72 19.03 -1.25
CA TYR A 277 -3.82 20.30 -1.97
C TYR A 277 -3.70 20.13 -3.49
N LEU A 278 -2.75 19.31 -3.95
CA LEU A 278 -2.56 19.01 -5.37
C LEU A 278 -3.74 18.24 -5.96
N SER A 279 -4.31 17.29 -5.21
CA SER A 279 -5.53 16.55 -5.59
C SER A 279 -6.73 17.50 -5.71
N ARG A 280 -6.91 18.39 -4.73
CA ARG A 280 -7.90 19.48 -4.80
C ARG A 280 -7.72 20.32 -6.06
N SER A 281 -6.49 20.75 -6.34
CA SER A 281 -6.19 21.60 -7.51
C SER A 281 -6.47 20.87 -8.82
N ASP A 282 -6.17 19.57 -8.92
CA ASP A 282 -6.46 18.77 -10.12
C ASP A 282 -7.96 18.59 -10.37
N ILE A 283 -8.75 18.33 -9.32
CA ILE A 283 -10.20 18.22 -9.42
C ILE A 283 -10.79 19.52 -9.97
N LEU A 284 -10.39 20.67 -9.40
CA LEU A 284 -10.87 21.97 -9.82
C LEU A 284 -10.48 22.25 -11.28
N ARG A 285 -9.22 22.03 -11.67
CA ARG A 285 -8.78 22.25 -13.05
C ARG A 285 -9.49 21.35 -14.06
N THR A 286 -9.60 20.06 -13.77
CA THR A 286 -10.17 19.09 -14.70
C THR A 286 -11.64 19.40 -14.98
N ARG A 287 -12.38 19.86 -13.96
CA ARG A 287 -13.79 20.23 -14.11
C ARG A 287 -13.97 21.43 -15.02
N GLU A 288 -13.11 22.44 -14.92
CA GLU A 288 -13.14 23.57 -15.85
C GLU A 288 -12.97 23.13 -17.32
N LEU A 289 -12.07 22.16 -17.58
CA LEU A 289 -11.85 21.64 -18.93
C LEU A 289 -13.06 20.87 -19.47
N TYR A 290 -13.77 20.13 -18.62
CA TYR A 290 -15.03 19.48 -19.01
C TYR A 290 -16.12 20.50 -19.27
N ALA A 291 -16.26 21.51 -18.41
CA ALA A 291 -17.25 22.58 -18.59
C ALA A 291 -17.01 23.35 -19.90
N ASP A 292 -15.74 23.66 -20.23
CA ASP A 292 -15.36 24.26 -21.51
C ASP A 292 -15.81 23.43 -22.71
N ARG A 293 -15.49 22.13 -22.69
CA ARG A 293 -15.83 21.22 -23.79
C ARG A 293 -17.33 21.15 -23.99
N ARG A 294 -18.09 21.07 -22.89
CA ARG A 294 -19.56 21.02 -22.92
C ARG A 294 -20.15 22.34 -23.41
N ALA A 295 -19.62 23.47 -23.01
CA ALA A 295 -20.05 24.77 -23.50
C ALA A 295 -19.94 24.82 -25.03
N VAL A 296 -18.81 24.37 -25.60
CA VAL A 296 -18.61 24.30 -27.05
C VAL A 296 -19.54 23.28 -27.71
N ASP A 297 -19.75 22.10 -27.11
CA ASP A 297 -20.73 21.11 -27.58
C ASP A 297 -22.17 21.66 -27.59
N TRP A 298 -22.46 22.67 -26.78
CA TRP A 298 -23.74 23.37 -26.71
C TRP A 298 -23.80 24.65 -27.55
N GLY A 299 -22.80 24.88 -28.42
CA GLY A 299 -22.79 25.97 -29.38
C GLY A 299 -22.04 27.23 -28.93
N ALA A 300 -21.27 27.19 -27.83
CA ALA A 300 -20.39 28.31 -27.49
C ALA A 300 -19.30 28.52 -28.55
N SER A 301 -19.02 29.78 -28.89
CA SER A 301 -17.98 30.13 -29.87
C SER A 301 -16.58 29.80 -29.35
N ARG A 302 -15.90 28.85 -29.99
CA ARG A 302 -14.53 28.44 -29.63
C ARG A 302 -13.51 29.59 -29.66
N ARG A 303 -13.76 30.62 -30.48
CA ARG A 303 -12.89 31.81 -30.61
C ARG A 303 -12.66 32.53 -29.28
N VAL A 304 -13.62 32.45 -28.34
CA VAL A 304 -13.51 33.06 -27.00
C VAL A 304 -12.29 32.52 -26.24
N TRP A 305 -11.96 31.24 -26.38
CA TRP A 305 -10.81 30.63 -25.72
C TRP A 305 -9.50 30.87 -26.50
N ASP A 306 -9.56 30.98 -27.83
CA ASP A 306 -8.38 31.18 -28.68
C ASP A 306 -7.80 32.60 -28.55
N VAL A 307 -8.65 33.62 -28.34
CA VAL A 307 -8.22 35.02 -28.20
C VAL A 307 -7.51 35.29 -26.87
N GLU A 308 -7.87 34.57 -25.79
CA GLU A 308 -7.28 34.79 -24.46
C GLU A 308 -5.96 34.02 -24.24
N ALA A 309 -5.72 32.95 -24.99
CA ALA A 309 -4.51 32.14 -24.85
C ALA A 309 -3.20 32.93 -25.07
N PRO A 310 -3.03 33.73 -26.15
CA PRO A 310 -1.81 34.50 -26.40
C PRO A 310 -1.55 35.59 -25.36
N ARG A 311 -2.60 36.26 -24.87
CA ARG A 311 -2.49 37.33 -23.85
C ARG A 311 -1.91 36.80 -22.55
N SER A 312 -2.39 35.63 -22.10
CA SER A 312 -1.90 35.00 -20.87
C SER A 312 -0.45 34.51 -20.98
N ALA A 313 -0.03 34.04 -22.16
CA ALA A 313 1.32 33.53 -22.39
C ALA A 313 2.39 34.63 -22.31
N ARG A 314 2.08 35.86 -22.75
CA ARG A 314 3.00 37.00 -22.69
C ARG A 314 3.32 37.41 -21.25
N SER A 315 2.34 37.35 -20.34
CA SER A 315 2.53 37.71 -18.92
C SER A 315 3.45 36.74 -18.15
N ARG A 316 3.55 35.47 -18.58
CA ARG A 316 4.31 34.43 -17.86
C ARG A 316 5.76 34.28 -18.30
N ARG A 317 6.18 34.90 -19.41
CA ARG A 317 7.55 34.78 -19.92
C ARG A 317 8.62 35.34 -18.98
N ALA A 318 8.23 36.11 -17.96
CA ALA A 318 9.15 36.68 -16.97
C ALA A 318 9.58 35.70 -15.85
N LEU A 319 8.96 34.51 -15.73
CA LEU A 319 9.27 33.56 -14.65
C LEU A 319 10.18 32.42 -15.12
N HIS A 320 11.06 31.95 -14.22
CA HIS A 320 11.90 30.77 -14.44
C HIS A 320 11.04 29.52 -14.76
N PRO A 321 11.45 28.63 -15.70
CA PRO A 321 10.65 27.49 -16.13
C PRO A 321 10.14 26.61 -14.98
N ILE A 322 10.98 26.36 -13.96
CA ILE A 322 10.64 25.55 -12.78
C ILE A 322 9.55 26.24 -11.94
N ALA A 323 9.69 27.54 -11.67
CA ALA A 323 8.70 28.30 -10.92
C ALA A 323 7.35 28.35 -11.67
N SER A 324 7.39 28.45 -13.00
CA SER A 324 6.19 28.41 -13.83
C SER A 324 5.48 27.05 -13.78
N ALA A 325 6.24 25.95 -13.71
CA ALA A 325 5.70 24.60 -13.60
C ALA A 325 5.10 24.35 -12.20
N ALA A 326 5.79 24.78 -11.13
CA ALA A 326 5.29 24.71 -9.77
C ALA A 326 4.00 25.54 -9.61
N SER A 327 3.99 26.78 -10.10
CA SER A 327 2.80 27.63 -10.11
C SER A 327 1.64 26.99 -10.89
N ALA A 328 1.93 26.35 -12.04
CA ALA A 328 0.93 25.63 -12.81
C ALA A 328 0.34 24.43 -12.03
N LEU A 329 1.14 23.72 -11.23
CA LEU A 329 0.69 22.63 -10.37
C LEU A 329 -0.19 23.12 -9.22
N LEU A 330 0.11 24.29 -8.64
CA LEU A 330 -0.63 24.88 -7.53
C LEU A 330 -1.89 25.66 -7.95
N ALA A 331 -2.00 26.01 -9.23
CA ALA A 331 -3.15 26.73 -9.76
C ALA A 331 -4.42 25.87 -9.77
N THR A 332 -5.54 26.44 -9.30
CA THR A 332 -6.87 25.79 -9.30
C THR A 332 -7.60 25.89 -10.63
N HIS A 333 -7.12 26.73 -11.56
CA HIS A 333 -7.69 26.90 -12.89
C HIS A 333 -6.67 26.52 -13.97
N PRO A 334 -7.11 25.88 -15.07
CA PRO A 334 -6.23 25.57 -16.18
C PRO A 334 -5.80 26.87 -16.88
N SER A 335 -4.60 26.87 -17.47
CA SER A 335 -4.18 28.00 -18.31
C SER A 335 -5.05 28.08 -19.56
N TRP A 336 -5.21 29.29 -20.12
CA TRP A 336 -5.97 29.47 -21.37
C TRP A 336 -5.44 28.61 -22.53
N ALA A 337 -4.12 28.45 -22.64
CA ALA A 337 -3.51 27.55 -23.62
C ALA A 337 -3.86 26.06 -23.38
N GLN A 338 -4.07 25.64 -22.12
CA GLN A 338 -4.55 24.29 -21.82
C GLN A 338 -6.03 24.13 -22.18
N ARG A 339 -6.87 25.14 -21.87
CA ARG A 339 -8.29 25.16 -22.26
C ARG A 339 -8.46 25.07 -23.77
N ALA A 340 -7.78 25.93 -24.53
CA ALA A 340 -7.83 25.93 -25.99
C ALA A 340 -7.36 24.61 -26.62
N ARG A 341 -6.29 23.99 -26.07
CA ARG A 341 -5.83 22.65 -26.50
C ARG A 341 -6.83 21.54 -26.19
N ALA A 342 -7.46 21.58 -25.01
CA ALA A 342 -8.47 20.58 -24.63
C ALA A 342 -9.72 20.63 -25.53
N LEU A 343 -10.04 21.81 -26.08
CA LEU A 343 -11.09 21.98 -27.08
C LEU A 343 -10.68 21.49 -28.47
N GLY A 344 -9.37 21.52 -28.79
CA GLY A 344 -8.84 21.09 -30.08
C GLY A 344 -8.61 19.59 -30.24
N ASP A 345 -8.33 18.89 -29.14
CA ASP A 345 -8.09 17.45 -29.15
C ASP A 345 -8.82 16.76 -27.98
N PRO A 346 -9.91 16.02 -28.25
CA PRO A 346 -10.65 15.28 -27.23
C PRO A 346 -9.78 14.29 -26.45
N LEU A 347 -8.68 13.79 -27.03
CA LEU A 347 -7.76 12.89 -26.34
C LEU A 347 -7.01 13.58 -25.19
N VAL A 348 -6.95 14.92 -25.16
CA VAL A 348 -6.31 15.67 -24.06
C VAL A 348 -7.11 15.50 -22.76
N LEU A 349 -8.44 15.45 -22.83
CA LEU A 349 -9.31 15.25 -21.65
C LEU A 349 -9.22 13.82 -21.08
N LEU A 350 -8.83 12.87 -21.92
CA LEU A 350 -8.68 11.46 -21.58
C LEU A 350 -7.21 11.03 -21.46
N ARG A 351 -6.27 11.99 -21.55
CA ARG A 351 -4.88 11.74 -21.25
C ARG A 351 -4.79 11.31 -19.79
N VAL A 352 -4.11 10.20 -19.54
CA VAL A 352 -3.74 9.80 -18.18
C VAL A 352 -2.73 10.83 -17.67
N PRO A 353 -3.13 11.75 -16.78
CA PRO A 353 -2.28 12.86 -16.40
C PRO A 353 -1.25 12.39 -15.37
N ALA A 354 -0.02 12.91 -15.50
CA ALA A 354 1.11 12.56 -14.63
C ALA A 354 0.78 12.77 -13.15
N LEU A 355 0.26 13.95 -12.80
CA LEU A 355 0.00 14.33 -11.42
C LEU A 355 -1.01 13.40 -10.71
N PRO A 356 -2.27 13.20 -11.18
CA PRO A 356 -3.19 12.24 -10.55
C PRO A 356 -2.66 10.81 -10.46
N THR A 357 -1.82 10.39 -11.41
CA THR A 357 -1.21 9.06 -11.39
C THR A 357 -0.16 8.96 -10.27
N PHE A 358 0.68 9.99 -10.12
CA PHE A 358 1.60 10.15 -8.99
C PHE A 358 0.85 10.22 -7.66
N LEU A 359 -0.18 11.06 -7.56
CA LEU A 359 -1.01 11.18 -6.35
C LEU A 359 -1.68 9.86 -5.98
N THR A 360 -2.11 9.06 -6.97
CA THR A 360 -2.65 7.72 -6.74
C THR A 360 -1.59 6.79 -6.14
N GLY A 361 -0.37 6.80 -6.68
CA GLY A 361 0.72 5.97 -6.15
C GLY A 361 1.08 6.36 -4.72
N ALA A 362 1.22 7.66 -4.45
CA ALA A 362 1.49 8.15 -3.10
C ALA A 362 0.36 7.79 -2.13
N ALA A 363 -0.89 8.01 -2.52
CA ALA A 363 -2.06 7.63 -1.71
C ALA A 363 -2.10 6.12 -1.42
N ALA A 364 -1.80 5.28 -2.41
CA ALA A 364 -1.76 3.83 -2.25
C ALA A 364 -0.71 3.41 -1.21
N ALA A 365 0.50 3.99 -1.26
CA ALA A 365 1.53 3.74 -0.25
C ALA A 365 1.11 4.21 1.15
N LEU A 366 0.43 5.37 1.27
CA LEU A 366 -0.13 5.85 2.55
C LEU A 366 -1.15 4.86 3.14
N ILE A 367 -2.14 4.43 2.35
CA ILE A 367 -3.20 3.52 2.80
C ILE A 367 -2.62 2.20 3.28
N ASP A 368 -1.71 1.64 2.48
CA ASP A 368 -1.11 0.33 2.72
C ASP A 368 -0.40 0.26 4.07
N ASN A 369 0.29 1.34 4.46
CA ASN A 369 1.08 1.37 5.70
C ASN A 369 0.30 1.90 6.93
N HIS A 370 -0.65 2.81 6.74
CA HIS A 370 -1.32 3.43 7.90
C HIS A 370 -2.51 2.64 8.46
N LEU A 371 -3.03 1.65 7.74
CA LEU A 371 -4.14 0.83 8.26
C LEU A 371 -3.74 -0.08 9.42
N GLU A 372 -2.47 -0.48 9.51
CA GLU A 372 -1.94 -1.22 10.67
C GLU A 372 -1.79 -0.35 11.92
N LEU A 373 -1.82 0.98 11.76
CA LEU A 373 -1.75 1.91 12.89
C LEU A 373 -3.09 2.09 13.59
N VAL A 374 -4.16 1.45 13.09
CA VAL A 374 -5.45 1.45 13.77
C VAL A 374 -5.32 0.56 15.01
N PRO A 375 -5.47 1.11 16.23
CA PRO A 375 -5.24 0.35 17.44
C PRO A 375 -6.18 -0.86 17.56
N GLY A 376 -5.67 -2.00 18.03
CA GLY A 376 -6.42 -3.27 18.09
C GLY A 376 -6.63 -3.96 16.74
N TRP A 377 -6.15 -3.35 15.64
CA TRP A 377 -6.14 -3.93 14.31
C TRP A 377 -4.71 -4.38 13.98
N THR A 378 -4.25 -5.42 14.69
CA THR A 378 -2.97 -6.07 14.43
C THR A 378 -3.21 -7.44 13.81
N GLY A 379 -2.45 -7.78 12.75
CA GLY A 379 -2.48 -9.11 12.16
C GLY A 379 -2.37 -9.15 10.63
N PRO A 380 -2.02 -10.33 10.08
CA PRO A 380 -1.74 -10.48 8.65
C PRO A 380 -2.94 -10.21 7.75
N SER A 381 -4.17 -10.44 8.23
CA SER A 381 -5.40 -10.21 7.46
C SER A 381 -5.66 -8.73 7.14
N LEU A 382 -5.21 -7.82 7.99
CA LEU A 382 -5.44 -6.39 7.84
C LEU A 382 -4.52 -5.75 6.81
N GLY A 383 -3.29 -6.25 6.73
CA GLY A 383 -2.40 -5.94 5.63
C GLY A 383 -2.97 -6.22 4.27
N TRP A 384 -3.63 -7.38 4.16
CA TRP A 384 -4.36 -7.74 2.95
C TRP A 384 -5.48 -6.76 2.64
N VAL A 385 -6.21 -6.26 3.64
CA VAL A 385 -7.24 -5.24 3.44
C VAL A 385 -6.61 -3.94 2.94
N GLY A 386 -5.53 -3.47 3.55
CA GLY A 386 -4.85 -2.24 3.12
C GLY A 386 -4.29 -2.32 1.71
N ALA A 387 -3.61 -3.42 1.41
CA ALA A 387 -3.07 -3.68 0.08
C ALA A 387 -4.17 -3.85 -0.97
N ALA A 388 -5.30 -4.49 -0.63
CA ALA A 388 -6.45 -4.61 -1.52
C ALA A 388 -7.13 -3.26 -1.79
N LEU A 389 -7.28 -2.42 -0.77
CA LEU A 389 -7.81 -1.05 -0.92
C LEU A 389 -6.89 -0.19 -1.78
N ALA A 390 -5.57 -0.28 -1.56
CA ALA A 390 -4.56 0.41 -2.38
C ALA A 390 -4.58 -0.08 -3.84
N GLY A 391 -4.64 -1.40 -4.07
CA GLY A 391 -4.78 -2.00 -5.39
C GLY A 391 -6.08 -1.56 -6.10
N ALA A 392 -7.20 -1.56 -5.38
CA ALA A 392 -8.50 -1.10 -5.89
C ALA A 392 -8.48 0.39 -6.26
N LEU A 393 -7.83 1.23 -5.45
CA LEU A 393 -7.63 2.65 -5.75
C LEU A 393 -6.84 2.83 -7.06
N ILE A 394 -5.69 2.16 -7.19
CA ILE A 394 -4.85 2.22 -8.40
C ILE A 394 -5.64 1.78 -9.63
N VAL A 395 -6.36 0.67 -9.53
CA VAL A 395 -7.17 0.15 -10.64
C VAL A 395 -8.30 1.09 -11.02
N GLY A 396 -9.02 1.61 -10.02
CA GLY A 396 -10.15 2.50 -10.21
C GLY A 396 -9.76 3.83 -10.84
N THR A 397 -8.67 4.46 -10.41
CA THR A 397 -8.27 5.79 -10.91
C THR A 397 -7.39 5.71 -12.15
N THR A 398 -6.40 4.82 -12.15
CA THR A 398 -5.31 4.81 -13.14
C THR A 398 -5.58 3.79 -14.24
N CYS A 399 -5.77 2.51 -13.89
CA CYS A 399 -5.94 1.46 -14.89
C CYS A 399 -7.24 1.64 -15.69
N LEU A 400 -8.34 2.03 -15.04
CA LEU A 400 -9.61 2.29 -15.73
C LEU A 400 -9.49 3.49 -16.70
N THR A 401 -8.73 4.53 -16.35
CA THR A 401 -8.45 5.67 -17.26
C THR A 401 -7.58 5.23 -18.44
N LEU A 402 -6.60 4.36 -18.19
CA LEU A 402 -5.76 3.78 -19.23
C LEU A 402 -6.59 2.93 -20.22
N TRP A 403 -7.49 2.09 -19.70
CA TRP A 403 -8.45 1.32 -20.50
C TRP A 403 -9.35 2.21 -21.37
N ARG A 404 -9.92 3.27 -20.79
CA ARG A 404 -10.74 4.25 -21.54
C ARG A 404 -9.95 4.91 -22.66
N ARG A 405 -8.72 5.32 -22.36
CA ARG A 405 -7.83 5.96 -23.34
C ARG A 405 -7.48 5.00 -24.47
N THR A 406 -7.19 3.74 -24.16
CA THR A 406 -6.93 2.70 -25.17
C THR A 406 -8.16 2.47 -26.06
N ALA A 407 -9.35 2.33 -25.45
CA ALA A 407 -10.60 2.18 -26.20
C ALA A 407 -10.84 3.36 -27.15
N LEU A 408 -10.71 4.60 -26.67
CA LEU A 408 -10.91 5.77 -27.52
C LEU A 408 -9.85 5.87 -28.62
N ALA A 409 -8.57 5.63 -28.30
CA ALA A 409 -7.49 5.66 -29.29
C ALA A 409 -7.75 4.66 -30.42
N MET A 410 -8.22 3.45 -30.10
CA MET A 410 -8.61 2.44 -31.10
C MET A 410 -9.78 2.91 -31.95
N THR A 411 -10.83 3.50 -31.35
CA THR A 411 -12.00 3.98 -32.12
C THR A 411 -11.68 5.14 -33.06
N VAL A 412 -10.67 5.96 -32.74
CA VAL A 412 -10.25 7.12 -33.56
C VAL A 412 -9.07 6.76 -34.48
N GLY A 413 -8.60 5.51 -34.47
CA GLY A 413 -7.45 5.09 -35.28
C GLY A 413 -6.12 5.74 -34.89
N ARG A 414 -5.97 6.19 -33.64
CA ARG A 414 -4.71 6.75 -33.10
C ARG A 414 -3.89 5.71 -32.37
N GLU A 415 -2.62 6.03 -32.14
CA GLU A 415 -1.73 5.17 -31.35
C GLU A 415 -2.25 4.98 -29.92
N THR A 416 -2.37 3.72 -29.52
CA THR A 416 -2.76 3.35 -28.15
C THR A 416 -1.62 3.66 -27.17
N PRO A 417 -1.93 4.12 -25.95
CA PRO A 417 -0.91 4.35 -24.93
C PRO A 417 -0.17 3.04 -24.60
N SER A 418 1.14 3.09 -24.39
CA SER A 418 1.94 1.93 -24.00
C SER A 418 1.81 1.56 -22.52
N GLY A 419 1.29 2.45 -21.69
CA GLY A 419 1.27 2.31 -20.22
C GLY A 419 2.54 2.80 -19.53
N ALA A 420 3.69 2.82 -20.21
CA ALA A 420 5.00 3.16 -19.65
C ALA A 420 5.03 4.48 -18.86
N GLY A 421 4.55 5.58 -19.46
CA GLY A 421 4.52 6.88 -18.79
C GLY A 421 3.59 6.91 -17.58
N THR A 422 2.46 6.21 -17.65
CA THR A 422 1.53 6.04 -16.52
C THR A 422 2.21 5.27 -15.39
N GLY A 423 2.87 4.17 -15.71
CA GLY A 423 3.61 3.36 -14.75
C GLY A 423 4.76 4.09 -14.08
N PHE A 424 5.51 4.89 -14.83
CA PHE A 424 6.58 5.72 -14.28
C PHE A 424 6.05 6.68 -13.20
N TRP A 425 4.98 7.44 -13.49
CA TRP A 425 4.41 8.37 -12.53
C TRP A 425 3.76 7.67 -11.34
N LEU A 426 3.09 6.54 -11.58
CA LEU A 426 2.50 5.72 -10.51
C LEU A 426 3.59 5.18 -9.58
N GLY A 427 4.65 4.62 -10.15
CA GLY A 427 5.81 4.10 -9.43
C GLY A 427 6.53 5.21 -8.66
N ALA A 428 6.76 6.36 -9.27
CA ALA A 428 7.32 7.53 -8.59
C ALA A 428 6.47 7.93 -7.38
N GLY A 429 5.13 7.94 -7.53
CA GLY A 429 4.21 8.17 -6.42
C GLY A 429 4.35 7.16 -5.29
N LEU A 430 4.37 5.87 -5.62
CA LEU A 430 4.52 4.78 -4.65
C LEU A 430 5.87 4.87 -3.90
N MET A 431 6.96 5.11 -4.62
CA MET A 431 8.30 5.26 -4.04
C MET A 431 8.40 6.50 -3.16
N THR A 432 7.86 7.65 -3.60
CA THR A 432 7.84 8.85 -2.76
C THR A 432 6.97 8.64 -1.52
N GLY A 433 5.79 8.04 -1.68
CA GLY A 433 4.90 7.71 -0.57
C GLY A 433 5.59 6.80 0.46
N SER A 434 6.25 5.73 0.03
CA SER A 434 6.97 4.83 0.94
C SER A 434 8.14 5.51 1.66
N VAL A 435 8.86 6.41 0.98
CA VAL A 435 9.94 7.22 1.59
C VAL A 435 9.44 8.16 2.67
N PHE A 436 8.22 8.69 2.60
CA PHE A 436 7.67 9.58 3.63
C PHE A 436 6.97 8.82 4.76
N VAL A 437 6.21 7.78 4.45
CA VAL A 437 5.58 6.91 5.46
C VAL A 437 6.62 6.18 6.29
N GLY A 438 7.62 5.62 5.62
CA GLY A 438 8.61 4.74 6.22
C GLY A 438 8.14 3.31 6.10
N ILE A 439 9.09 2.40 6.00
CA ILE A 439 8.73 0.99 6.05
C ILE A 439 8.67 0.68 7.53
N ALA A 440 7.46 0.43 8.06
CA ALA A 440 7.36 -0.12 9.40
C ALA A 440 8.22 -1.38 9.43
N PRO A 441 9.21 -1.48 10.31
CA PRO A 441 9.39 -0.72 11.56
C PRO A 441 10.48 0.38 11.55
N GLN A 442 11.19 0.58 10.46
CA GLN A 442 12.24 1.59 10.27
C GLN A 442 11.68 3.02 10.13
N ARG A 443 10.86 3.47 11.09
CA ARG A 443 10.31 4.83 11.05
C ARG A 443 11.40 5.90 11.11
N ASP A 444 12.58 5.58 11.64
CA ASP A 444 13.65 6.56 11.80
C ASP A 444 14.52 6.71 10.54
N MET A 445 14.36 5.81 9.55
CA MET A 445 15.15 5.82 8.32
C MET A 445 14.34 6.31 7.12
N TRP A 446 14.82 7.35 6.44
CA TRP A 446 14.20 7.89 5.21
C TRP A 446 14.13 6.87 4.07
N LEU A 447 15.12 5.99 3.98
CA LEU A 447 15.22 4.96 2.95
C LEU A 447 15.28 3.59 3.61
N ALA A 448 14.70 2.59 2.93
CA ALA A 448 14.90 1.20 3.28
C ALA A 448 16.40 0.87 3.37
N THR A 449 16.78 -0.02 4.28
CA THR A 449 18.13 -0.64 4.30
C THR A 449 18.57 -1.16 2.93
N ALA A 450 17.61 -1.62 2.11
CA ALA A 450 17.82 -2.01 0.72
C ALA A 450 17.08 -1.06 -0.24
N PRO A 451 17.67 0.07 -0.67
CA PRO A 451 16.99 1.08 -1.51
C PRO A 451 16.55 0.54 -2.88
N TRP A 452 17.19 -0.53 -3.37
CA TRP A 452 16.79 -1.22 -4.59
C TRP A 452 15.41 -1.87 -4.49
N LEU A 453 14.96 -2.25 -3.28
CA LEU A 453 13.60 -2.72 -3.05
C LEU A 453 12.61 -1.62 -3.45
N THR A 454 12.84 -0.36 -3.07
CA THR A 454 11.97 0.77 -3.44
C THR A 454 11.90 0.94 -4.96
N LEU A 455 13.02 0.72 -5.66
CA LEU A 455 13.03 0.70 -7.13
C LEU A 455 12.18 -0.43 -7.72
N LEU A 456 12.14 -1.61 -7.08
CA LEU A 456 11.26 -2.70 -7.51
C LEU A 456 9.78 -2.35 -7.39
N LEU A 457 9.39 -1.60 -6.36
CA LEU A 457 8.02 -1.09 -6.22
C LEU A 457 7.66 -0.17 -7.42
N GLY A 458 8.58 0.73 -7.79
CA GLY A 458 8.43 1.58 -8.97
C GLY A 458 8.37 0.79 -10.28
N LEU A 459 9.23 -0.22 -10.41
CA LEU A 459 9.29 -1.11 -11.57
C LEU A 459 8.01 -1.93 -11.72
N LEU A 460 7.41 -2.42 -10.62
CA LEU A 460 6.16 -3.13 -10.71
C LEU A 460 5.05 -2.24 -11.26
N ALA A 461 4.91 -1.01 -10.77
CA ALA A 461 3.92 -0.07 -11.29
C ALA A 461 4.11 0.17 -12.80
N PHE A 462 5.36 0.22 -13.25
CA PHE A 462 5.72 0.29 -14.66
C PHE A 462 5.24 -0.94 -15.45
N VAL A 463 5.59 -2.14 -14.98
CA VAL A 463 5.20 -3.43 -15.55
C VAL A 463 3.68 -3.57 -15.61
N VAL A 464 2.99 -3.41 -14.49
CA VAL A 464 1.53 -3.61 -14.37
C VAL A 464 0.75 -2.67 -15.27
N THR A 465 1.15 -1.41 -15.39
CA THR A 465 0.45 -0.47 -16.28
C THR A 465 0.74 -0.74 -17.76
N CYS A 466 1.95 -1.18 -18.11
CA CYS A 466 2.25 -1.68 -19.46
C CYS A 466 1.40 -2.90 -19.80
N TRP A 467 1.32 -3.86 -18.87
CA TRP A 467 0.50 -5.06 -19.01
C TRP A 467 -0.97 -4.67 -19.21
N THR A 468 -1.47 -3.76 -18.38
CA THR A 468 -2.85 -3.26 -18.44
C THR A 468 -3.16 -2.63 -19.80
N ALA A 469 -2.26 -1.80 -20.33
CA ALA A 469 -2.45 -1.17 -21.64
C ALA A 469 -2.47 -2.20 -22.78
N GLN A 470 -1.53 -3.15 -22.77
CA GLN A 470 -1.46 -4.20 -23.80
C GLN A 470 -2.65 -5.15 -23.70
N CYS A 471 -3.04 -5.54 -22.49
CA CYS A 471 -4.20 -6.39 -22.22
C CYS A 471 -5.50 -5.69 -22.64
N ALA A 472 -5.66 -4.40 -22.34
CA ALA A 472 -6.79 -3.60 -22.80
C ALA A 472 -6.91 -3.63 -24.32
N ARG A 473 -5.80 -3.39 -25.03
CA ARG A 473 -5.76 -3.39 -26.50
C ARG A 473 -6.12 -4.76 -27.08
N LEU A 474 -5.59 -5.84 -26.49
CA LEU A 474 -5.88 -7.20 -26.90
C LEU A 474 -7.36 -7.56 -26.67
N LEU A 475 -7.92 -7.23 -25.51
CA LEU A 475 -9.30 -7.57 -25.16
C LEU A 475 -10.34 -6.73 -25.91
N LEU A 476 -10.08 -5.43 -26.10
CA LEU A 476 -10.90 -4.54 -26.93
C LEU A 476 -10.87 -4.95 -28.40
N ALA A 477 -9.77 -5.58 -28.83
CA ALA A 477 -9.76 -6.27 -30.10
C ALA A 477 -10.64 -7.54 -29.99
N ALA A 478 -10.22 -8.53 -29.21
CA ALA A 478 -10.79 -9.87 -29.16
C ALA A 478 -12.32 -9.97 -28.97
N VAL A 479 -12.96 -8.97 -28.35
CA VAL A 479 -14.34 -9.07 -27.88
C VAL A 479 -15.26 -8.02 -28.51
N PRO A 480 -16.47 -8.39 -28.97
CA PRO A 480 -17.46 -7.44 -29.47
C PRO A 480 -17.80 -6.34 -28.45
N PRO A 481 -18.12 -5.09 -28.88
CA PRO A 481 -18.36 -3.96 -27.98
C PRO A 481 -19.39 -4.23 -26.87
N ARG A 482 -20.43 -5.02 -27.16
CA ARG A 482 -21.48 -5.39 -26.19
C ARG A 482 -20.97 -6.21 -24.99
N TRP A 483 -19.87 -6.95 -25.16
CA TRP A 483 -19.31 -7.84 -24.14
C TRP A 483 -18.04 -7.30 -23.48
N VAL A 484 -17.52 -6.15 -23.90
CA VAL A 484 -16.24 -5.57 -23.42
C VAL A 484 -16.17 -5.40 -21.89
N ARG A 485 -17.29 -5.27 -21.20
CA ARG A 485 -17.31 -5.08 -19.73
C ARG A 485 -16.77 -6.27 -18.95
N VAL A 486 -17.10 -7.49 -19.35
CA VAL A 486 -16.66 -8.73 -18.67
C VAL A 486 -15.13 -8.92 -18.74
N PRO A 487 -14.48 -8.92 -19.92
CA PRO A 487 -13.04 -9.03 -20.01
C PRO A 487 -12.31 -7.82 -19.41
N ALA A 488 -12.87 -6.62 -19.51
CA ALA A 488 -12.32 -5.45 -18.83
C ALA A 488 -12.31 -5.64 -17.31
N ALA A 489 -13.42 -6.11 -16.73
CA ALA A 489 -13.48 -6.44 -15.32
C ALA A 489 -12.46 -7.52 -14.94
N ALA A 490 -12.32 -8.59 -15.73
CA ALA A 490 -11.34 -9.64 -15.49
C ALA A 490 -9.89 -9.11 -15.49
N GLY A 491 -9.52 -8.29 -16.48
CA GLY A 491 -8.20 -7.67 -16.56
C GLY A 491 -7.93 -6.68 -15.41
N LEU A 492 -8.94 -5.89 -15.02
CA LEU A 492 -8.84 -4.93 -13.91
C LEU A 492 -8.76 -5.65 -12.55
N LEU A 493 -9.54 -6.71 -12.32
CA LEU A 493 -9.47 -7.53 -11.11
C LEU A 493 -8.14 -8.25 -10.99
N THR A 494 -7.61 -8.79 -12.10
CA THR A 494 -6.27 -9.37 -12.16
C THR A 494 -5.23 -8.34 -11.74
N THR A 495 -5.33 -7.13 -12.27
CA THR A 495 -4.42 -6.03 -11.90
C THR A 495 -4.51 -5.68 -10.41
N ALA A 496 -5.73 -5.61 -9.86
CA ALA A 496 -5.96 -5.31 -8.45
C ALA A 496 -5.33 -6.39 -7.55
N ALA A 497 -5.53 -7.67 -7.89
CA ALA A 497 -5.00 -8.79 -7.12
C ALA A 497 -3.46 -8.82 -7.14
N VAL A 498 -2.83 -8.56 -8.29
CA VAL A 498 -1.37 -8.48 -8.42
C VAL A 498 -0.79 -7.32 -7.60
N LEU A 499 -1.44 -6.15 -7.65
CA LEU A 499 -1.02 -4.99 -6.87
C LEU A 499 -1.20 -5.21 -5.38
N ALA A 500 -2.34 -5.77 -4.95
CA ALA A 500 -2.61 -6.08 -3.56
C ALA A 500 -1.61 -7.12 -3.02
N PHE A 501 -1.35 -8.17 -3.79
CA PHE A 501 -0.30 -9.14 -3.46
C PHE A 501 1.05 -8.45 -3.23
N TRP A 502 1.47 -7.63 -4.20
CA TRP A 502 2.79 -7.03 -4.14
C TRP A 502 2.92 -5.97 -3.07
N LEU A 503 1.89 -5.15 -2.84
CA LEU A 503 1.93 -4.14 -1.77
C LEU A 503 1.98 -4.83 -0.40
N ASN A 504 1.21 -5.90 -0.22
CA ASN A 504 1.29 -6.69 1.00
C ASN A 504 2.68 -7.33 1.19
N TRP A 505 3.29 -7.83 0.11
CA TRP A 505 4.66 -8.33 0.11
C TRP A 505 5.68 -7.21 0.38
N TRP A 506 5.52 -6.05 -0.25
CA TRP A 506 6.38 -4.87 -0.10
C TRP A 506 6.48 -4.41 1.36
N ARG A 507 5.38 -4.54 2.08
CA ARG A 507 5.28 -4.18 3.49
C ARG A 507 6.05 -5.17 4.39
N ALA A 508 5.97 -6.47 4.13
CA ALA A 508 6.63 -7.50 4.95
C ALA A 508 8.07 -7.82 4.51
N GLY A 509 8.40 -7.61 3.23
CA GLY A 509 9.63 -8.07 2.60
C GLY A 509 10.91 -7.39 3.07
N PRO A 510 10.97 -6.05 3.20
CA PRO A 510 12.19 -5.32 3.54
C PRO A 510 12.81 -5.73 4.88
N ASP A 511 11.99 -6.12 5.85
CA ASP A 511 12.46 -6.63 7.13
C ASP A 511 13.28 -7.91 7.01
N LEU A 512 12.97 -8.74 6.04
CA LEU A 512 13.65 -10.01 5.81
C LEU A 512 15.04 -9.83 5.18
N PHE A 513 15.34 -8.62 4.68
CA PHE A 513 16.67 -8.27 4.17
C PHE A 513 17.63 -7.79 5.25
N ARG A 514 17.20 -7.80 6.50
CA ARG A 514 18.02 -7.38 7.62
C ARG A 514 18.90 -8.53 8.10
N PRO A 515 20.22 -8.29 8.28
CA PRO A 515 21.13 -9.29 8.81
C PRO A 515 20.64 -9.87 10.14
N GLU A 516 20.03 -9.06 11.00
CA GLU A 516 19.55 -9.47 12.32
C GLU A 516 18.39 -10.47 12.22
N VAL A 517 17.47 -10.26 11.28
CA VAL A 517 16.35 -11.18 11.01
C VAL A 517 16.86 -12.47 10.41
N ALA A 518 17.81 -12.38 9.47
CA ALA A 518 18.47 -13.56 8.92
C ALA A 518 19.17 -14.37 10.03
N SER A 519 19.93 -13.72 10.92
CA SER A 519 20.59 -14.35 12.06
C SER A 519 19.60 -14.98 13.03
N TYR A 520 18.49 -14.31 13.33
CA TYR A 520 17.44 -14.84 14.19
C TYR A 520 16.76 -16.07 13.58
N LEU A 521 16.44 -16.02 12.29
CA LEU A 521 15.89 -17.17 11.57
C LEU A 521 16.89 -18.33 11.52
N VAL A 522 18.19 -18.03 11.40
CA VAL A 522 19.26 -19.03 11.52
C VAL A 522 19.29 -19.68 12.90
N GLN A 523 19.10 -18.91 13.97
CA GLN A 523 18.97 -19.44 15.33
C GLN A 523 17.72 -20.31 15.51
N LEU A 524 16.64 -20.03 14.78
CA LEU A 524 15.44 -20.87 14.73
C LEU A 524 15.62 -22.14 13.86
N GLY A 525 16.84 -22.44 13.42
CA GLY A 525 17.18 -23.64 12.65
C GLY A 525 16.91 -23.49 11.15
N ILE A 526 16.61 -22.29 10.64
CA ILE A 526 16.58 -22.04 9.20
C ILE A 526 18.03 -22.02 8.70
N PRO A 527 18.41 -22.82 7.70
CA PRO A 527 19.80 -22.84 7.22
C PRO A 527 20.32 -21.45 6.82
N ASP A 528 21.59 -21.15 7.09
CA ASP A 528 22.23 -19.96 6.52
C ASP A 528 22.58 -20.22 5.04
N PHE A 529 21.97 -19.46 4.14
CA PHE A 529 22.21 -19.45 2.69
C PHE A 529 23.25 -18.38 2.26
N GLY A 530 24.01 -17.80 3.19
CA GLY A 530 24.97 -16.72 2.93
C GLY A 530 24.32 -15.49 2.29
N SER A 531 24.84 -15.04 1.16
CA SER A 531 24.28 -13.89 0.42
C SER A 531 22.89 -14.14 -0.18
N LEU A 532 22.45 -15.40 -0.25
CA LEU A 532 21.11 -15.77 -0.73
C LEU A 532 20.09 -15.91 0.40
N THR A 533 20.51 -15.84 1.67
CA THR A 533 19.64 -16.03 2.86
C THR A 533 18.43 -15.11 2.81
N PRO A 534 18.61 -13.80 2.53
CA PRO A 534 17.48 -12.89 2.42
C PRO A 534 16.51 -13.28 1.30
N ILE A 535 17.02 -13.72 0.14
CA ILE A 535 16.21 -14.04 -1.04
C ILE A 535 15.38 -15.31 -0.79
N VAL A 536 15.98 -16.34 -0.19
CA VAL A 536 15.27 -17.59 0.09
C VAL A 536 14.26 -17.40 1.21
N ILE A 537 14.65 -16.74 2.30
CA ILE A 537 13.73 -16.39 3.40
C ILE A 537 12.55 -15.61 2.83
N MET A 538 12.82 -14.53 2.08
CA MET A 538 11.82 -13.70 1.40
C MET A 538 10.80 -14.53 0.62
N SER A 539 11.25 -15.47 -0.20
CA SER A 539 10.37 -16.33 -0.97
C SER A 539 9.55 -17.28 -0.09
N VAL A 540 10.17 -17.91 0.90
CA VAL A 540 9.47 -18.82 1.82
C VAL A 540 8.41 -18.07 2.63
N THR A 541 8.73 -16.92 3.21
CA THR A 541 7.76 -16.07 3.91
C THR A 541 6.72 -15.48 2.97
N ALA A 542 7.07 -15.15 1.72
CA ALA A 542 6.11 -14.70 0.74
C ALA A 542 5.02 -15.77 0.53
N VAL A 543 5.35 -17.05 0.45
CA VAL A 543 4.30 -18.07 0.33
C VAL A 543 3.59 -18.37 1.63
N GLY A 544 4.31 -18.40 2.75
CA GLY A 544 3.72 -18.64 4.06
C GLY A 544 2.69 -17.58 4.46
N THR A 545 3.00 -16.31 4.21
CA THR A 545 2.14 -15.18 4.60
C THR A 545 1.12 -14.78 3.52
N LEU A 546 1.39 -15.10 2.24
CA LEU A 546 0.61 -14.53 1.13
C LEU A 546 -0.43 -15.48 0.51
N GLY A 547 -0.37 -16.77 0.82
CA GLY A 547 -1.47 -17.71 0.61
C GLY A 547 -1.99 -17.82 -0.85
N PRO A 548 -3.27 -18.21 -1.01
CA PRO A 548 -3.94 -18.48 -2.30
C PRO A 548 -3.80 -17.38 -3.36
N LEU A 549 -3.95 -16.12 -2.94
CA LEU A 549 -4.09 -14.96 -3.82
C LEU A 549 -2.86 -14.77 -4.72
N LEU A 550 -1.68 -15.17 -4.24
CA LEU A 550 -0.46 -15.14 -5.01
C LEU A 550 -0.56 -16.02 -6.26
N VAL A 551 -0.96 -17.28 -6.07
CA VAL A 551 -1.01 -18.25 -7.16
C VAL A 551 -2.07 -17.84 -8.18
N TRP A 552 -3.24 -17.40 -7.71
CA TRP A 552 -4.33 -16.92 -8.56
C TRP A 552 -3.98 -15.67 -9.36
N SER A 553 -3.37 -14.67 -8.73
CA SER A 553 -2.99 -13.43 -9.40
C SER A 553 -1.92 -13.67 -10.47
N THR A 554 -0.98 -14.57 -10.17
CA THR A 554 0.10 -14.97 -11.08
C THR A 554 -0.43 -15.76 -12.27
N ALA A 555 -1.32 -16.71 -12.03
CA ALA A 555 -2.00 -17.46 -13.09
C ALA A 555 -2.80 -16.51 -14.00
N ALA A 556 -3.54 -15.57 -13.40
CA ALA A 556 -4.36 -14.62 -14.14
C ALA A 556 -3.55 -13.69 -15.06
N LEU A 557 -2.31 -13.30 -14.68
CA LEU A 557 -1.43 -12.45 -15.49
C LEU A 557 -1.16 -13.00 -16.90
N TRP A 558 -1.14 -14.31 -17.07
CA TRP A 558 -0.89 -14.95 -18.38
C TRP A 558 -2.13 -15.68 -18.93
N LEU A 559 -3.03 -16.18 -18.07
CA LEU A 559 -4.26 -16.83 -18.51
C LEU A 559 -5.26 -15.85 -19.14
N VAL A 560 -5.40 -14.63 -18.61
CA VAL A 560 -6.30 -13.62 -19.18
C VAL A 560 -5.91 -13.24 -20.61
N PRO A 561 -4.65 -12.83 -20.92
CA PRO A 561 -4.27 -12.53 -22.29
C PRO A 561 -4.28 -13.78 -23.18
N LEU A 562 -3.96 -14.96 -22.65
CA LEU A 562 -4.09 -16.21 -23.40
C LEU A 562 -5.56 -16.44 -23.82
N ALA A 563 -6.51 -16.39 -22.89
CA ALA A 563 -7.94 -16.53 -23.14
C ALA A 563 -8.46 -15.51 -24.16
N ALA A 564 -7.98 -14.27 -24.10
CA ALA A 564 -8.29 -13.24 -25.08
C ALA A 564 -7.84 -13.62 -26.49
N TRP A 565 -6.63 -14.15 -26.60
CA TRP A 565 -6.01 -14.56 -27.86
C TRP A 565 -6.75 -15.70 -28.56
N LEU A 566 -7.48 -16.49 -27.78
CA LEU A 566 -8.22 -17.66 -28.23
C LEU A 566 -9.67 -17.37 -28.59
N SER A 567 -10.10 -16.13 -28.35
CA SER A 567 -11.43 -15.69 -28.74
C SER A 567 -11.67 -15.95 -30.24
N PRO A 568 -12.92 -16.23 -30.65
CA PRO A 568 -13.27 -16.52 -32.04
C PRO A 568 -13.14 -15.31 -32.98
N ALA A 569 -12.50 -14.21 -32.56
CA ALA A 569 -12.26 -13.07 -33.41
C ALA A 569 -11.40 -13.49 -34.63
N PRO A 570 -11.71 -12.98 -35.83
CA PRO A 570 -10.96 -13.35 -37.04
C PRO A 570 -9.49 -12.98 -36.87
N GLU A 571 -8.59 -13.93 -37.11
CA GLU A 571 -7.13 -13.75 -36.93
C GLU A 571 -6.59 -12.56 -37.71
N VAL A 572 -7.16 -12.31 -38.89
CA VAL A 572 -6.80 -11.16 -39.75
C VAL A 572 -7.06 -9.84 -39.02
N TRP A 573 -8.19 -9.74 -38.33
CA TRP A 573 -8.58 -8.53 -37.64
C TRP A 573 -7.76 -8.35 -36.33
N LEU A 574 -7.46 -9.43 -35.62
CA LEU A 574 -6.52 -9.41 -34.48
C LEU A 574 -5.11 -9.02 -34.92
N ALA A 575 -4.57 -9.62 -35.99
CA ALA A 575 -3.23 -9.36 -36.48
C ALA A 575 -3.06 -7.90 -36.92
N ALA A 576 -4.03 -7.36 -37.65
CA ALA A 576 -4.02 -5.98 -38.14
C ALA A 576 -3.95 -4.94 -36.99
N HIS A 577 -4.64 -5.18 -35.88
CA HIS A 577 -4.78 -4.18 -34.81
C HIS A 577 -3.82 -4.39 -33.62
N SER A 578 -3.40 -5.64 -33.36
CA SER A 578 -2.62 -5.98 -32.17
C SER A 578 -1.12 -6.13 -32.43
N GLY A 579 -0.71 -6.49 -33.66
CA GLY A 579 0.68 -6.85 -33.96
C GLY A 579 1.15 -8.12 -33.25
N LEU A 580 0.22 -9.00 -32.87
CA LEU A 580 0.52 -10.25 -32.16
C LEU A 580 1.07 -11.33 -33.09
N PRO A 581 2.06 -12.14 -32.66
CA PRO A 581 2.53 -13.29 -33.43
C PRO A 581 1.45 -14.40 -33.51
N PRO A 582 1.59 -15.40 -34.40
CA PRO A 582 0.72 -16.58 -34.36
C PRO A 582 0.85 -17.30 -33.01
N LEU A 583 -0.29 -17.64 -32.37
CA LEU A 583 -0.33 -18.28 -31.05
C LEU A 583 0.54 -19.55 -30.97
N ARG A 584 0.58 -20.35 -32.05
CA ARG A 584 1.43 -21.55 -32.14
C ARG A 584 2.91 -21.28 -31.86
N ARG A 585 3.43 -20.11 -32.28
CA ARG A 585 4.84 -19.75 -32.06
C ARG A 585 5.09 -19.45 -30.59
N VAL A 586 4.14 -18.81 -29.93
CA VAL A 586 4.20 -18.47 -28.50
C VAL A 586 4.11 -19.71 -27.64
N LEU A 587 3.15 -20.60 -27.92
CA LEU A 587 3.04 -21.88 -27.22
C LEU A 587 4.25 -22.79 -27.46
N GLY A 588 4.78 -22.81 -28.69
CA GLY A 588 6.02 -23.53 -29.02
C GLY A 588 7.23 -23.02 -28.24
N ALA A 589 7.39 -21.69 -28.11
CA ALA A 589 8.44 -21.10 -27.29
C ALA A 589 8.27 -21.41 -25.80
N GLY A 590 7.02 -21.42 -25.29
CA GLY A 590 6.72 -21.87 -23.92
C GLY A 590 7.07 -23.35 -23.70
N GLY A 591 6.77 -24.22 -24.66
CA GLY A 591 7.16 -25.63 -24.61
C GLY A 591 8.67 -25.85 -24.63
N LEU A 592 9.40 -25.10 -25.46
CA LEU A 592 10.86 -25.12 -25.46
C LEU A 592 11.43 -24.62 -24.12
N ALA A 593 10.83 -23.59 -23.53
CA ALA A 593 11.23 -23.08 -22.23
C ALA A 593 11.08 -24.12 -21.12
N ALA A 594 9.96 -24.85 -21.14
CA ALA A 594 9.74 -25.96 -20.23
C ALA A 594 10.81 -27.05 -20.41
N LEU A 595 11.12 -27.43 -21.65
CA LEU A 595 12.16 -28.43 -21.93
C LEU A 595 13.52 -28.00 -21.38
N VAL A 596 13.92 -26.75 -21.57
CA VAL A 596 15.18 -26.22 -21.02
C VAL A 596 15.18 -26.27 -19.48
N SER A 597 14.08 -25.87 -18.83
CA SER A 597 13.94 -26.00 -17.37
C SER A 597 14.07 -27.45 -16.90
N CYS A 598 13.43 -28.39 -17.59
CA CYS A 598 13.50 -29.81 -17.24
C CYS A 598 14.93 -30.35 -17.33
N VAL A 599 15.65 -30.01 -18.39
CA VAL A 599 17.04 -30.46 -18.60
C VAL A 599 17.96 -29.88 -17.52
N LEU A 600 17.85 -28.57 -17.24
CA LEU A 600 18.66 -27.93 -16.20
C LEU A 600 18.32 -28.46 -14.80
N ALA A 601 17.04 -28.67 -14.50
CA ALA A 601 16.60 -29.21 -13.22
C ALA A 601 17.07 -30.66 -13.05
N GLY A 602 16.97 -31.48 -14.09
CA GLY A 602 17.51 -32.83 -14.11
C GLY A 602 19.02 -32.83 -13.86
N ALA A 603 19.77 -31.90 -14.47
CA ALA A 603 21.21 -31.76 -14.22
C ALA A 603 21.51 -31.38 -12.77
N VAL A 604 20.72 -30.52 -12.13
CA VAL A 604 20.86 -30.19 -10.70
C VAL A 604 20.54 -31.39 -9.81
N VAL A 605 19.48 -32.16 -10.13
CA VAL A 605 19.09 -33.37 -9.40
C VAL A 605 20.15 -34.47 -9.49
N LEU A 606 20.82 -34.59 -10.65
CA LEU A 606 21.86 -35.59 -10.90
C LEU A 606 23.26 -35.15 -10.47
N ALA A 607 23.46 -33.86 -10.17
CA ALA A 607 24.75 -33.37 -9.70
C ALA A 607 25.07 -33.97 -8.32
N PRO A 608 26.31 -34.45 -8.08
CA PRO A 608 26.74 -34.94 -6.77
C PRO A 608 26.93 -33.76 -5.81
N ILE A 609 25.82 -33.14 -5.43
CA ILE A 609 25.79 -32.09 -4.42
C ILE A 609 25.73 -32.81 -3.07
N ASP A 610 26.68 -32.51 -2.19
CA ASP A 610 26.64 -32.97 -0.80
C ASP A 610 25.42 -32.36 -0.10
N LEU A 611 24.31 -33.12 -0.11
CA LEU A 611 23.03 -32.71 0.46
C LEU A 611 23.07 -32.66 1.99
N SER A 612 24.01 -33.38 2.62
CA SER A 612 24.23 -33.34 4.06
C SER A 612 24.79 -31.99 4.53
N ALA A 613 25.58 -31.33 3.66
CA ALA A 613 26.16 -30.02 3.93
C ALA A 613 25.33 -28.83 3.40
N SER A 614 24.41 -29.02 2.42
CA SER A 614 23.67 -27.87 1.87
C SER A 614 22.44 -28.19 1.00
N GLY A 615 21.36 -28.76 1.57
CA GLY A 615 20.03 -28.79 0.90
C GLY A 615 19.56 -27.42 0.34
N VAL A 616 20.10 -26.35 0.91
CA VAL A 616 20.10 -24.95 0.45
C VAL A 616 20.62 -24.74 -0.98
N ARG A 617 21.84 -25.19 -1.28
CA ARG A 617 22.48 -24.98 -2.60
C ARG A 617 21.72 -25.73 -3.67
N PHE A 618 21.22 -26.91 -3.31
CA PHE A 618 20.34 -27.71 -4.15
C PHE A 618 19.04 -26.96 -4.48
N ALA A 619 18.32 -26.45 -3.48
CA ALA A 619 17.08 -25.70 -3.69
C ALA A 619 17.31 -24.43 -4.54
N GLY A 620 18.38 -23.68 -4.28
CA GLY A 620 18.76 -22.50 -5.06
C GLY A 620 19.15 -22.82 -6.50
N ALA A 621 19.94 -23.87 -6.72
CA ALA A 621 20.33 -24.31 -8.08
C ALA A 621 19.12 -24.81 -8.87
N LEU A 622 18.23 -25.59 -8.23
CA LEU A 622 17.03 -26.13 -8.84
C LEU A 622 16.06 -25.01 -9.22
N LEU A 623 15.98 -23.98 -8.38
CA LEU A 623 15.24 -22.77 -8.68
C LEU A 623 15.81 -22.01 -9.90
N ILE A 624 17.12 -21.76 -9.92
CA ILE A 624 17.78 -21.07 -11.05
C ILE A 624 17.53 -21.86 -12.33
N ALA A 625 17.67 -23.18 -12.28
CA ALA A 625 17.36 -24.08 -13.39
C ALA A 625 15.91 -23.96 -13.87
N LEU A 626 14.95 -23.91 -12.94
CA LEU A 626 13.53 -23.77 -13.27
C LEU A 626 13.22 -22.42 -13.94
N LEU A 627 13.87 -21.33 -13.52
CA LEU A 627 13.59 -19.99 -14.03
C LEU A 627 14.40 -19.61 -15.28
N ALA A 628 15.64 -20.09 -15.43
CA ALA A 628 16.56 -19.63 -16.47
C ALA A 628 15.99 -19.80 -17.89
N GLY A 629 15.44 -20.98 -18.21
CA GLY A 629 14.83 -21.27 -19.51
C GLY A 629 13.64 -20.34 -19.83
N PRO A 630 12.60 -20.29 -18.98
CA PRO A 630 11.46 -19.40 -19.11
C PRO A 630 11.83 -17.92 -19.22
N LEU A 631 12.76 -17.44 -18.40
CA LEU A 631 13.24 -16.06 -18.46
C LEU A 631 13.90 -15.74 -19.81
N ALA A 632 14.83 -16.58 -20.27
CA ALA A 632 15.56 -16.37 -21.52
C ALA A 632 14.63 -16.41 -22.74
N LEU A 633 13.74 -17.40 -22.82
CA LEU A 633 12.83 -17.56 -23.94
C LEU A 633 11.67 -16.57 -23.93
N ALA A 634 11.22 -16.13 -22.75
CA ALA A 634 10.27 -15.02 -22.65
C ALA A 634 10.90 -13.72 -23.15
N ALA A 635 12.15 -13.41 -22.77
CA ALA A 635 12.87 -12.23 -23.23
C ALA A 635 13.06 -12.24 -24.76
N LEU A 636 13.49 -13.37 -25.32
CA LEU A 636 13.65 -13.54 -26.77
C LEU A 636 12.31 -13.40 -27.52
N SER A 637 11.27 -14.08 -27.05
CA SER A 637 9.94 -14.04 -27.69
C SER A 637 9.35 -12.63 -27.65
N ALA A 638 9.56 -11.91 -26.55
CA ALA A 638 9.15 -10.53 -26.40
C ALA A 638 9.91 -9.57 -27.33
N ALA A 639 11.22 -9.73 -27.46
CA ALA A 639 12.06 -8.99 -28.40
C ALA A 639 11.56 -9.17 -29.84
N LEU A 640 11.18 -10.39 -30.23
CA LEU A 640 10.65 -10.70 -31.56
C LEU A 640 9.24 -10.13 -31.79
N ALA A 641 8.38 -10.13 -30.77
CA ALA A 641 7.02 -9.59 -30.84
C ALA A 641 6.98 -8.03 -30.82
N GLY A 642 8.06 -7.38 -30.39
CA GLY A 642 8.20 -5.93 -30.36
C GLY A 642 7.42 -5.24 -29.23
N ALA A 643 7.64 -3.94 -29.05
CA ALA A 643 7.17 -3.18 -27.87
C ALA A 643 5.65 -3.15 -27.67
N ARG A 644 4.86 -3.45 -28.71
CA ARG A 644 3.39 -3.42 -28.64
C ARG A 644 2.81 -4.65 -27.92
N ALA A 645 3.42 -5.82 -28.11
CA ALA A 645 2.89 -7.09 -27.62
C ALA A 645 3.91 -7.91 -26.81
N GLY A 646 5.17 -7.50 -26.80
CA GLY A 646 6.27 -8.27 -26.23
C GLY A 646 6.06 -8.66 -24.77
N MET A 647 5.43 -7.78 -23.98
CA MET A 647 5.19 -8.08 -22.57
C MET A 647 4.16 -9.20 -22.38
N LEU A 648 3.03 -9.17 -23.10
CA LEU A 648 2.04 -10.23 -23.03
C LEU A 648 2.59 -11.56 -23.57
N VAL A 649 3.35 -11.50 -24.67
CA VAL A 649 4.01 -12.68 -25.24
C VAL A 649 4.99 -13.28 -24.24
N GLY A 650 5.86 -12.46 -23.66
CA GLY A 650 6.82 -12.88 -22.64
C GLY A 650 6.13 -13.50 -21.43
N ALA A 651 5.05 -12.88 -20.93
CA ALA A 651 4.28 -13.41 -19.80
C ALA A 651 3.65 -14.77 -20.10
N VAL A 652 3.09 -14.97 -21.31
CA VAL A 652 2.52 -16.27 -21.71
C VAL A 652 3.61 -17.32 -21.88
N VAL A 653 4.74 -17.01 -22.51
CA VAL A 653 5.88 -17.93 -22.66
C VAL A 653 6.43 -18.33 -21.30
N ALA A 654 6.63 -17.36 -20.40
CA ALA A 654 7.10 -17.62 -19.04
C ALA A 654 6.10 -18.46 -18.24
N GLY A 655 4.81 -18.09 -18.26
CA GLY A 655 3.77 -18.82 -17.53
C GLY A 655 3.64 -20.27 -17.98
N VAL A 656 3.61 -20.52 -19.29
CA VAL A 656 3.57 -21.89 -19.84
C VAL A 656 4.87 -22.64 -19.52
N GLY A 657 6.02 -22.01 -19.72
CA GLY A 657 7.33 -22.61 -19.46
C GLY A 657 7.51 -23.04 -18.01
N VAL A 658 7.19 -22.15 -17.05
CA VAL A 658 7.31 -22.47 -15.62
C VAL A 658 6.25 -23.50 -15.20
N LEU A 659 5.00 -23.41 -15.68
CA LEU A 659 3.97 -24.40 -15.34
C LEU A 659 4.36 -25.81 -15.78
N VAL A 660 4.71 -25.97 -17.06
CA VAL A 660 5.08 -27.28 -17.62
C VAL A 660 6.40 -27.78 -17.02
N GLY A 661 7.39 -26.89 -16.85
CA GLY A 661 8.64 -27.22 -16.17
C GLY A 661 8.42 -27.68 -14.72
N SER A 662 7.53 -27.03 -13.98
CA SER A 662 7.19 -27.40 -12.61
C SER A 662 6.50 -28.77 -12.54
N VAL A 663 5.56 -29.05 -13.44
CA VAL A 663 4.90 -30.36 -13.54
C VAL A 663 5.92 -31.44 -13.88
N ALA A 664 6.80 -31.18 -14.83
CA ALA A 664 7.82 -32.15 -15.22
C ALA A 664 8.84 -32.42 -14.11
N ILE A 665 9.27 -31.40 -13.35
CA ILE A 665 10.11 -31.59 -12.17
C ILE A 665 9.35 -32.36 -11.09
N ALA A 666 8.08 -32.04 -10.85
CA ALA A 666 7.27 -32.80 -9.90
C ALA A 666 7.18 -34.28 -10.28
N VAL A 667 6.92 -34.58 -11.56
CA VAL A 667 6.88 -35.94 -12.09
C VAL A 667 8.25 -36.60 -12.01
N ALA A 668 9.34 -35.89 -12.33
CA ALA A 668 10.70 -36.42 -12.25
C ALA A 668 11.10 -36.74 -10.80
N LEU A 669 10.84 -35.82 -9.86
CA LEU A 669 11.04 -36.06 -8.44
C LEU A 669 10.21 -37.27 -8.02
N THR A 670 8.90 -37.28 -8.28
CA THR A 670 7.99 -38.40 -7.95
C THR A 670 8.47 -39.74 -8.52
N GLY A 671 8.95 -39.76 -9.76
CA GLY A 671 9.39 -40.97 -10.46
C GLY A 671 10.79 -41.45 -10.06
N LEU A 672 11.69 -40.56 -9.65
CA LEU A 672 13.03 -40.87 -9.13
C LEU A 672 13.00 -41.31 -7.65
N GLY A 673 11.86 -41.81 -7.17
CA GLY A 673 11.40 -41.85 -5.77
C GLY A 673 12.25 -42.53 -4.69
N CYS A 674 13.51 -42.88 -4.93
CA CYS A 674 14.48 -43.23 -3.89
C CYS A 674 15.91 -42.78 -4.27
N VAL A 675 16.08 -41.52 -4.71
CA VAL A 675 17.42 -40.90 -4.69
C VAL A 675 17.84 -40.77 -3.23
N ALA A 676 18.69 -41.68 -2.78
CA ALA A 676 19.13 -41.89 -1.38
C ALA A 676 19.73 -40.64 -0.70
N SER A 677 19.98 -39.58 -1.46
CA SER A 677 20.63 -38.37 -0.98
C SER A 677 19.64 -37.27 -0.53
N LEU A 678 18.35 -37.34 -0.86
CA LEU A 678 17.32 -36.36 -0.40
C LEU A 678 16.56 -36.81 0.86
N VAL A 679 16.49 -38.10 1.13
CA VAL A 679 15.75 -38.66 2.26
C VAL A 679 16.72 -39.57 3.00
N GLY A 680 16.93 -39.30 4.30
CA GLY A 680 17.67 -40.22 5.16
C GLY A 680 17.14 -41.66 5.00
N PRO A 681 17.96 -42.69 5.27
CA PRO A 681 17.81 -44.05 4.74
C PRO A 681 16.53 -44.84 5.07
N THR A 682 15.50 -44.27 5.72
CA THR A 682 14.46 -45.07 6.39
C THR A 682 13.01 -44.92 5.93
N THR A 683 12.58 -43.99 5.07
CA THR A 683 11.15 -43.96 4.62
C THR A 683 10.90 -43.38 3.21
N CYS A 684 10.76 -44.23 2.17
CA CYS A 684 10.27 -43.80 0.85
C CYS A 684 8.72 -43.54 0.81
N SER A 685 7.96 -43.77 1.90
CA SER A 685 6.49 -43.61 1.94
C SER A 685 5.98 -42.18 2.17
N THR A 686 6.82 -41.25 2.67
CA THR A 686 6.46 -39.83 2.89
C THR A 686 6.67 -38.94 1.66
N PHE A 687 6.99 -39.52 0.50
CA PHE A 687 7.54 -38.79 -0.64
C PHE A 687 6.54 -37.88 -1.36
N ALA A 688 5.26 -38.25 -1.42
CA ALA A 688 4.22 -37.38 -1.95
C ALA A 688 4.06 -36.11 -1.10
N ALA A 689 4.16 -36.25 0.23
CA ALA A 689 4.12 -35.11 1.15
C ALA A 689 5.37 -34.22 1.04
N GLN A 690 6.56 -34.81 0.88
CA GLN A 690 7.79 -34.03 0.70
C GLN A 690 7.87 -33.34 -0.67
N THR A 691 7.48 -34.02 -1.75
CA THR A 691 7.37 -33.40 -3.09
C THR A 691 6.35 -32.25 -3.07
N TRP A 692 5.24 -32.44 -2.34
CA TRP A 692 4.25 -31.38 -2.14
C TRP A 692 4.80 -30.21 -1.34
N LEU A 693 5.52 -30.46 -0.24
CA LEU A 693 6.21 -29.42 0.53
C LEU A 693 7.24 -28.70 -0.34
N PHE A 694 8.01 -29.40 -1.15
CA PHE A 694 8.97 -28.80 -2.08
C PHE A 694 8.29 -27.90 -3.11
N LEU A 695 7.23 -28.38 -3.77
CA LEU A 695 6.44 -27.57 -4.71
C LEU A 695 5.88 -26.32 -4.03
N ARG A 696 5.34 -26.49 -2.82
CA ARG A 696 4.74 -25.43 -2.01
C ARG A 696 5.75 -24.38 -1.55
N TRP A 697 6.89 -24.81 -1.01
CA TRP A 697 7.86 -23.91 -0.37
C TRP A 697 8.96 -23.42 -1.29
N VAL A 698 9.19 -24.10 -2.41
CA VAL A 698 10.22 -23.75 -3.37
C VAL A 698 9.58 -23.31 -4.69
N VAL A 699 8.83 -24.15 -5.38
CA VAL A 699 8.41 -23.81 -6.75
C VAL A 699 7.38 -22.66 -6.81
N LEU A 700 6.35 -22.70 -5.98
CA LEU A 700 5.25 -21.72 -5.96
C LEU A 700 5.66 -20.29 -5.60
N PRO A 701 6.55 -20.05 -4.61
CA PRO A 701 7.00 -18.70 -4.31
C PRO A 701 7.71 -17.99 -5.44
N PHE A 702 8.43 -18.76 -6.27
CA PHE A 702 9.28 -18.20 -7.29
C PHE A 702 8.59 -18.07 -8.65
N LEU A 703 7.42 -18.69 -8.84
CA LEU A 703 6.58 -18.51 -10.02
C LEU A 703 6.28 -17.03 -10.28
N THR A 704 5.95 -16.26 -9.25
CA THR A 704 5.49 -14.87 -9.38
C THR A 704 6.62 -13.88 -9.61
N PRO A 705 7.68 -13.84 -8.78
CA PRO A 705 8.86 -13.05 -9.08
C PRO A 705 9.45 -13.45 -10.44
N GLY A 706 9.46 -14.75 -10.77
CA GLY A 706 9.92 -15.25 -12.07
C GLY A 706 9.13 -14.66 -13.25
N ILE A 707 7.80 -14.61 -13.17
CA ILE A 707 6.95 -14.00 -14.20
C ILE A 707 7.14 -12.48 -14.26
N VAL A 708 7.28 -11.80 -13.12
CA VAL A 708 7.54 -10.35 -13.08
C VAL A 708 8.90 -10.05 -13.72
N VAL A 709 9.95 -10.78 -13.34
CA VAL A 709 11.29 -10.66 -13.93
C VAL A 709 11.26 -10.98 -15.42
N ALA A 710 10.56 -12.04 -15.84
CA ALA A 710 10.36 -12.35 -17.26
C ALA A 710 9.72 -11.16 -18.00
N ALA A 711 8.70 -10.54 -17.40
CA ALA A 711 7.99 -9.42 -18.00
C ALA A 711 8.86 -8.15 -18.07
N VAL A 712 9.72 -7.91 -17.08
CA VAL A 712 10.72 -6.84 -17.10
C VAL A 712 11.75 -7.10 -18.19
N LEU A 713 12.33 -8.29 -18.25
CA LEU A 713 13.31 -8.65 -19.27
C LEU A 713 12.71 -8.57 -20.68
N ALA A 714 11.47 -9.03 -20.84
CA ALA A 714 10.69 -8.89 -22.07
C ALA A 714 10.53 -7.42 -22.50
N LEU A 715 10.27 -6.53 -21.54
CA LEU A 715 10.09 -5.11 -21.79
C LEU A 715 11.42 -4.42 -22.16
N VAL A 716 12.50 -4.75 -21.46
CA VAL A 716 13.86 -4.27 -21.77
C VAL A 716 14.28 -4.74 -23.16
N ALA A 717 14.12 -6.03 -23.45
CA ALA A 717 14.51 -6.63 -24.72
C ALA A 717 13.70 -6.05 -25.89
N SER A 718 12.39 -5.90 -25.75
CA SER A 718 11.53 -5.30 -26.78
C SER A 718 11.81 -3.81 -27.01
N SER A 719 12.21 -3.08 -25.96
CA SER A 719 12.62 -1.68 -26.06
C SER A 719 13.97 -1.52 -26.74
N ALA A 720 14.96 -2.35 -26.38
CA ALA A 720 16.29 -2.37 -26.98
C ALA A 720 16.21 -2.68 -28.49
N VAL A 721 15.46 -3.71 -28.87
CA VAL A 721 15.20 -4.03 -30.29
C VAL A 721 14.47 -2.89 -31.00
N GLY A 722 13.54 -2.22 -30.32
CA GLY A 722 12.84 -1.05 -30.85
C GLY A 722 13.79 0.11 -31.15
N LEU A 723 14.78 0.36 -30.30
CA LEU A 723 15.82 1.37 -30.49
C LEU A 723 16.76 0.98 -31.64
N LEU A 724 17.22 -0.27 -31.69
CA LEU A 724 18.09 -0.77 -32.76
C LEU A 724 17.40 -0.77 -34.14
N ARG A 725 16.09 -1.00 -34.20
CA ARG A 725 15.29 -0.99 -35.44
C ARG A 725 14.85 0.42 -35.89
N ARG A 726 15.14 1.48 -35.12
CA ARG A 726 15.03 2.86 -35.62
C ARG A 726 16.22 3.14 -36.53
N GLY A 727 16.22 2.52 -37.71
CA GLY A 727 17.10 2.93 -38.79
C GLY A 727 16.82 4.39 -39.21
N PRO A 728 17.74 5.01 -39.96
CA PRO A 728 17.62 6.41 -40.38
C PRO A 728 16.27 6.66 -41.06
N PRO A 729 15.63 7.82 -40.83
CA PRO A 729 14.23 8.12 -41.24
C PRO A 729 13.88 7.95 -42.73
N GLY A 730 14.85 7.70 -43.61
CA GLY A 730 14.66 7.73 -45.07
C GLY A 730 14.35 6.40 -45.77
N ALA A 731 14.49 5.23 -45.13
CA ALA A 731 14.50 3.95 -45.86
C ALA A 731 13.20 3.11 -45.81
N ARG A 732 12.10 3.59 -45.19
CA ARG A 732 10.84 2.83 -45.14
C ARG A 732 9.97 3.09 -46.38
N GLY A 733 10.48 2.69 -47.54
CA GLY A 733 9.70 2.54 -48.76
C GLY A 733 8.85 1.27 -48.70
N GLY A 734 7.53 1.42 -48.68
CA GLY A 734 6.57 0.61 -49.43
C GLY A 734 6.66 -0.93 -49.43
N ALA A 735 7.17 -1.60 -48.40
CA ALA A 735 7.04 -3.05 -48.30
C ALA A 735 5.58 -3.42 -47.99
N VAL A 736 4.76 -3.48 -49.04
CA VAL A 736 3.41 -4.06 -49.04
C VAL A 736 3.56 -5.49 -48.52
N GLN A 737 3.07 -5.75 -47.31
CA GLN A 737 3.05 -7.11 -46.77
C GLN A 737 2.16 -7.96 -47.67
N ALA A 738 2.77 -8.90 -48.39
CA ALA A 738 2.06 -9.88 -49.19
C ALA A 738 1.04 -10.61 -48.29
N PRO A 739 -0.22 -10.75 -48.70
CA PRO A 739 -1.24 -11.44 -47.92
C PRO A 739 -0.83 -12.92 -47.79
N MET A 740 -0.27 -13.29 -46.64
CA MET A 740 -0.01 -14.70 -46.32
C MET A 740 -1.36 -15.43 -46.25
N SER A 741 -1.56 -16.40 -47.13
CA SER A 741 -2.70 -17.32 -47.12
C SER A 741 -2.65 -18.21 -45.88
N ALA A 742 -3.25 -17.75 -44.78
CA ALA A 742 -3.37 -18.53 -43.57
C ALA A 742 -4.39 -19.67 -43.78
N ARG A 743 -3.92 -20.92 -43.74
CA ARG A 743 -4.81 -22.09 -43.73
C ARG A 743 -5.69 -22.03 -42.47
N PRO A 744 -7.03 -22.17 -42.59
CA PRO A 744 -7.94 -22.14 -41.45
C PRO A 744 -7.67 -23.35 -40.57
N THR A 745 -7.13 -23.12 -39.38
CA THR A 745 -7.03 -24.14 -38.33
C THR A 745 -8.39 -24.24 -37.63
N THR A 746 -8.87 -25.46 -37.38
CA THR A 746 -10.22 -25.65 -36.84
C THR A 746 -10.32 -25.12 -35.39
N PRO A 747 -11.40 -24.40 -35.04
CA PRO A 747 -11.56 -23.75 -33.72
C PRO A 747 -11.62 -24.75 -32.54
N ARG A 748 -11.86 -26.04 -32.80
CA ARG A 748 -11.92 -27.10 -31.77
C ARG A 748 -10.55 -27.41 -31.16
N VAL A 749 -9.50 -27.51 -31.99
CA VAL A 749 -8.13 -27.83 -31.53
C VAL A 749 -7.60 -26.73 -30.60
N ARG A 750 -7.91 -25.47 -30.90
CA ARG A 750 -7.55 -24.32 -30.04
C ARG A 750 -8.19 -24.39 -28.67
N ARG A 751 -9.49 -24.74 -28.60
CA ARG A 751 -10.20 -24.84 -27.31
C ARG A 751 -9.64 -25.97 -26.45
N LEU A 752 -9.34 -27.13 -27.04
CA LEU A 752 -8.76 -28.28 -26.33
C LEU A 752 -7.39 -27.98 -25.74
N ALA A 753 -6.49 -27.37 -26.51
CA ALA A 753 -5.15 -27.00 -26.04
C ALA A 753 -5.19 -26.08 -24.80
N VAL A 754 -6.25 -25.27 -24.69
CA VAL A 754 -6.37 -24.25 -23.64
C VAL A 754 -6.98 -24.83 -22.40
N VAL A 755 -8.02 -25.67 -22.54
CA VAL A 755 -8.54 -26.46 -21.43
C VAL A 755 -7.39 -27.30 -20.84
N ALA A 756 -6.55 -27.90 -21.68
CA ALA A 756 -5.38 -28.66 -21.25
C ALA A 756 -4.31 -27.84 -20.50
N ILE A 757 -4.23 -26.52 -20.69
CA ILE A 757 -3.26 -25.64 -19.99
C ILE A 757 -3.91 -24.95 -18.78
N ALA A 758 -5.14 -24.45 -18.93
CA ALA A 758 -5.85 -23.69 -17.93
C ALA A 758 -6.35 -24.57 -16.78
N VAL A 759 -6.82 -25.79 -17.04
CA VAL A 759 -7.31 -26.71 -15.99
C VAL A 759 -6.19 -27.10 -15.03
N PRO A 760 -4.98 -27.52 -15.47
CA PRO A 760 -3.88 -27.78 -14.55
C PRO A 760 -3.43 -26.54 -13.79
N ALA A 761 -3.39 -25.36 -14.43
CA ALA A 761 -3.01 -24.11 -13.76
C ALA A 761 -4.01 -23.76 -12.64
N ILE A 762 -5.31 -23.82 -12.92
CA ILE A 762 -6.40 -23.56 -11.96
C ILE A 762 -6.41 -24.65 -10.88
N GLY A 763 -6.26 -25.91 -11.25
CA GLY A 763 -6.21 -27.05 -10.32
C GLY A 763 -5.05 -26.93 -9.35
N LEU A 764 -3.84 -26.69 -9.84
CA LEU A 764 -2.65 -26.47 -9.02
C LEU A 764 -2.81 -25.23 -8.12
N SER A 765 -3.41 -24.16 -8.63
CA SER A 765 -3.72 -22.96 -7.83
C SER A 765 -4.74 -23.26 -6.71
N THR A 766 -5.77 -24.04 -6.99
CA THR A 766 -6.83 -24.37 -6.03
C THR A 766 -6.34 -25.35 -4.96
N LEU A 767 -5.60 -26.39 -5.36
CA LEU A 767 -5.02 -27.39 -4.45
C LEU A 767 -4.03 -26.76 -3.47
N THR A 768 -3.19 -25.83 -3.94
CA THR A 768 -2.24 -25.10 -3.08
C THR A 768 -2.92 -24.13 -2.13
N SER A 769 -4.07 -23.60 -2.53
CA SER A 769 -4.88 -22.67 -1.74
C SER A 769 -5.69 -23.34 -0.62
N THR A 770 -6.11 -24.60 -0.85
CA THR A 770 -7.02 -25.34 0.05
C THR A 770 -6.29 -26.31 0.97
N ALA A 771 -5.02 -26.63 0.68
CA ALA A 771 -4.19 -27.39 1.60
C ALA A 771 -3.99 -26.57 2.89
N PRO A 772 -4.45 -27.05 4.06
CA PRO A 772 -4.33 -26.30 5.31
C PRO A 772 -2.87 -25.87 5.51
N ILE A 773 -2.66 -24.60 5.86
CA ILE A 773 -1.35 -24.02 6.19
C ILE A 773 -0.88 -24.52 7.55
N PHE A 774 -1.08 -25.80 7.85
CA PHE A 774 -0.98 -26.35 9.20
C PHE A 774 -2.08 -25.81 10.13
N SER A 775 -3.23 -26.47 10.10
CA SER A 775 -3.74 -26.99 11.37
C SER A 775 -2.96 -28.27 11.67
N THR A 776 -1.66 -28.20 11.94
CA THR A 776 -1.08 -29.20 12.83
C THR A 776 -1.64 -28.87 14.21
N PRO A 777 -2.39 -29.78 14.85
CA PRO A 777 -2.72 -29.65 16.26
C PRO A 777 -1.46 -29.60 17.15
N GLY A 778 -0.30 -29.97 16.59
CA GLY A 778 0.97 -29.53 17.13
C GLY A 778 1.13 -28.04 16.85
N ARG A 779 0.91 -27.22 17.88
CA ARG A 779 1.84 -26.10 18.13
C ARG A 779 3.21 -26.62 17.70
N VAL A 780 3.94 -25.89 16.86
CA VAL A 780 5.39 -25.90 17.06
C VAL A 780 5.51 -25.35 18.48
N SER A 781 5.42 -26.26 19.45
CA SER A 781 5.93 -26.09 20.77
C SER A 781 7.40 -25.96 20.47
N VAL A 782 7.83 -24.75 20.10
CA VAL A 782 9.07 -24.20 20.63
C VAL A 782 8.97 -24.61 22.07
N ASP A 783 9.70 -25.67 22.41
CA ASP A 783 9.61 -26.28 23.70
C ASP A 783 9.68 -25.11 24.68
N PRO A 784 8.63 -24.80 25.46
CA PRO A 784 8.69 -23.65 26.36
C PRO A 784 9.84 -23.81 27.36
N THR A 785 10.40 -25.03 27.47
CA THR A 785 11.59 -25.35 28.24
C THR A 785 12.91 -25.19 27.48
N GLN A 786 12.91 -24.99 26.16
CA GLN A 786 14.05 -24.39 25.45
C GLN A 786 13.86 -22.88 25.46
N PRO A 787 14.38 -22.17 26.49
CA PRO A 787 14.41 -20.73 26.45
C PRO A 787 15.18 -20.36 25.18
N VAL A 788 14.53 -19.62 24.29
CA VAL A 788 15.26 -18.78 23.35
C VAL A 788 16.00 -17.80 24.26
N THR A 789 17.22 -18.18 24.68
CA THR A 789 18.13 -17.32 25.42
C THR A 789 18.71 -16.32 24.44
N ALA A 790 17.84 -15.53 23.82
CA ALA A 790 18.28 -14.26 23.28
C ALA A 790 18.86 -13.51 24.49
N PRO A 791 20.16 -13.18 24.47
CA PRO A 791 20.76 -12.42 25.56
C PRO A 791 19.95 -11.15 25.76
N ILE A 792 19.70 -10.79 27.02
CA ILE A 792 19.08 -9.50 27.36
C ILE A 792 19.93 -8.43 26.68
N PRO A 793 19.35 -7.57 25.81
CA PRO A 793 20.12 -6.50 25.19
C PRO A 793 20.76 -5.66 26.29
N VAL A 794 22.08 -5.57 26.29
CA VAL A 794 22.78 -4.71 27.23
C VAL A 794 22.55 -3.28 26.75
N PRO A 795 22.04 -2.37 27.60
CA PRO A 795 21.80 -0.98 27.20
C PRO A 795 23.07 -0.37 26.64
N GLU A 796 22.99 0.29 25.48
CA GLU A 796 24.16 0.87 24.82
C GLU A 796 24.79 2.01 25.62
N SER A 797 24.02 2.67 26.50
CA SER A 797 24.51 3.76 27.34
C SER A 797 24.03 3.70 28.80
N PRO A 798 24.80 4.25 29.76
CA PRO A 798 24.39 4.35 31.16
C PRO A 798 23.07 5.11 31.36
N ARG A 799 22.83 6.16 30.57
CA ARG A 799 21.59 6.95 30.63
C ARG A 799 20.35 6.16 30.22
N VAL A 800 20.47 5.29 29.21
CA VAL A 800 19.36 4.41 28.83
C VAL A 800 19.08 3.42 29.95
N ARG A 801 20.13 2.86 30.58
CA ARG A 801 19.96 1.96 31.73
C ARG A 801 19.27 2.64 32.90
N GLU A 802 19.68 3.84 33.25
CA GLU A 802 19.05 4.68 34.28
C GLU A 802 17.55 4.86 33.98
N ALA A 803 17.21 5.27 32.74
CA ALA A 803 15.81 5.41 32.33
C ALA A 803 15.01 4.10 32.39
N GLN A 804 15.63 2.97 32.05
CA GLN A 804 15.02 1.64 32.16
C GLN A 804 14.80 1.23 33.63
N VAL A 805 15.76 1.52 34.52
CA VAL A 805 15.65 1.25 35.97
C VAL A 805 14.52 2.07 36.58
N VAL A 806 14.50 3.37 36.32
CA VAL A 806 13.45 4.28 36.79
C VAL A 806 12.07 3.82 36.31
N ALA A 807 11.95 3.49 35.02
CA ALA A 807 10.72 2.94 34.47
C ALA A 807 10.35 1.59 35.12
N TRP A 808 11.29 0.67 35.26
CA TRP A 808 11.04 -0.64 35.89
C TRP A 808 10.49 -0.50 37.32
N LEU A 809 11.00 0.46 38.09
CA LEU A 809 10.47 0.79 39.41
C LEU A 809 9.06 1.40 39.32
N GLN A 810 8.86 2.39 38.46
CA GLN A 810 7.62 3.16 38.35
C GLN A 810 6.42 2.31 37.88
N TYR A 811 6.62 1.37 36.95
CA TYR A 811 5.52 0.60 36.31
C TYR A 811 5.15 -0.71 37.00
N GLY A 812 5.41 -0.83 38.31
CA GLY A 812 5.03 -1.98 39.13
C GLY A 812 6.13 -2.48 40.06
N GLY A 813 7.38 -2.08 39.87
CA GLY A 813 8.48 -2.44 40.77
C GLY A 813 8.28 -1.92 42.19
N GLN A 814 7.75 -0.71 42.37
CA GLN A 814 7.41 -0.15 43.68
C GLN A 814 6.27 -0.90 44.38
N ASP A 815 5.30 -1.42 43.62
CA ASP A 815 4.22 -2.24 44.17
C ASP A 815 4.76 -3.59 44.66
N LEU A 816 5.69 -4.19 43.92
CA LEU A 816 6.41 -5.40 44.35
C LEU A 816 7.25 -5.15 45.61
N ARG A 817 7.93 -3.99 45.70
CA ARG A 817 8.68 -3.57 46.89
C ARG A 817 7.76 -3.41 48.10
N THR A 818 6.64 -2.70 47.94
CA THR A 818 5.68 -2.45 49.01
C THR A 818 5.05 -3.76 49.51
N THR A 819 4.73 -4.66 48.58
CA THR A 819 4.24 -6.01 48.91
C THR A 819 5.29 -6.80 49.68
N LEU A 820 6.54 -6.78 49.25
CA LEU A 820 7.64 -7.50 49.92
C LEU A 820 7.90 -6.99 51.34
N VAL A 821 7.89 -5.67 51.55
CA VAL A 821 8.01 -5.07 52.89
C VAL A 821 6.83 -5.48 53.79
N THR A 822 5.63 -5.59 53.21
CA THR A 822 4.46 -6.10 53.94
C THR A 822 4.62 -7.57 54.33
N VAL A 823 5.09 -8.41 53.41
CA VAL A 823 5.42 -9.82 53.67
C VAL A 823 6.43 -9.94 54.82
N GLN A 824 7.51 -9.14 54.80
CA GLN A 824 8.52 -9.16 55.85
C GLN A 824 7.94 -8.87 57.24
N ARG A 825 7.05 -7.88 57.35
CA ARG A 825 6.37 -7.56 58.62
C ARG A 825 5.43 -8.67 59.06
N GLU A 826 4.66 -9.25 58.14
CA GLU A 826 3.71 -10.33 58.44
C GLU A 826 4.42 -11.62 58.89
N LEU A 827 5.59 -11.93 58.31
CA LEU A 827 6.40 -13.10 58.69
C LEU A 827 7.07 -12.96 60.07
N ALA A 828 7.20 -11.73 60.59
CA ALA A 828 7.74 -11.44 61.91
C ALA A 828 6.66 -11.34 63.02
N ALA A 829 5.38 -11.50 62.67
CA ALA A 829 4.25 -11.33 63.56
C ALA A 829 3.80 -12.67 64.22
N ASP A 830 2.59 -12.70 64.78
CA ASP A 830 2.00 -13.89 65.40
C ASP A 830 1.69 -15.01 64.38
N THR A 831 1.35 -16.21 64.88
CA THR A 831 1.18 -17.42 64.04
C THR A 831 0.11 -17.28 62.95
N ASP A 832 -0.99 -16.56 63.24
CA ASP A 832 -2.06 -16.34 62.25
C ASP A 832 -1.60 -15.37 61.16
N THR A 833 -0.86 -14.33 61.54
CA THR A 833 -0.27 -13.37 60.61
C THR A 833 0.84 -14.00 59.77
N VAL A 834 1.63 -14.91 60.32
CA VAL A 834 2.66 -15.68 59.59
C VAL A 834 2.04 -16.50 58.46
N ARG A 835 0.87 -17.13 58.68
CA ARG A 835 0.16 -17.84 57.62
C ARG A 835 -0.18 -16.92 56.46
N ALA A 836 -0.70 -15.71 56.75
CA ALA A 836 -1.00 -14.71 55.73
C ALA A 836 0.27 -14.25 54.99
N GLY A 837 1.36 -14.01 55.73
CA GLY A 837 2.67 -13.67 55.17
C GLY A 837 3.21 -14.75 54.22
N CYS A 838 3.07 -16.03 54.57
CA CYS A 838 3.51 -17.13 53.70
C CYS A 838 2.68 -17.23 52.42
N VAL A 839 1.35 -17.06 52.48
CA VAL A 839 0.50 -16.99 51.27
C VAL A 839 0.88 -15.79 50.40
N ARG A 840 1.11 -14.63 51.02
CA ARG A 840 1.49 -13.40 50.32
C ARG A 840 2.87 -13.50 49.69
N LEU A 841 3.83 -14.19 50.33
CA LEU A 841 5.15 -14.46 49.76
C LEU A 841 5.07 -15.29 48.48
N ALA A 842 4.21 -16.31 48.43
CA ALA A 842 3.96 -17.07 47.19
C ALA A 842 3.39 -16.17 46.09
N ARG A 843 2.38 -15.36 46.40
CA ARG A 843 1.79 -14.39 45.45
C ARG A 843 2.84 -13.41 44.93
N TRP A 844 3.63 -12.82 45.83
CA TRP A 844 4.72 -11.93 45.45
C TRP A 844 5.70 -12.62 44.49
N ALA A 845 6.06 -13.88 44.73
CA ALA A 845 6.99 -14.61 43.86
C ALA A 845 6.37 -15.00 42.50
N ASP A 846 5.05 -15.10 42.40
CA ASP A 846 4.32 -15.27 41.15
C ASP A 846 4.20 -13.94 40.39
N ASP A 847 3.83 -12.86 41.07
CA ASP A 847 3.76 -11.51 40.50
C ASP A 847 5.14 -11.05 40.00
N ALA A 848 6.20 -11.25 40.79
CA ALA A 848 7.58 -10.91 40.44
C ALA A 848 8.10 -11.71 39.24
N LYS A 849 7.62 -12.94 39.04
CA LYS A 849 7.97 -13.77 37.87
C LYS A 849 7.23 -13.32 36.62
N ALA A 850 5.98 -12.88 36.77
CA ALA A 850 5.17 -12.34 35.68
C ALA A 850 5.52 -10.89 35.32
N TYR A 851 6.39 -10.24 36.11
CA TYR A 851 6.84 -8.87 35.91
C TYR A 851 8.04 -8.76 34.96
N PHE A 852 8.43 -7.54 34.61
CA PHE A 852 9.56 -7.26 33.74
C PHE A 852 10.89 -7.80 34.29
N THR A 853 11.76 -8.22 33.36
CA THR A 853 13.16 -8.56 33.66
C THR A 853 13.90 -7.34 34.20
N VAL A 854 14.71 -7.50 35.26
CA VAL A 854 15.54 -6.42 35.81
C VAL A 854 16.56 -5.98 34.74
N PRO A 855 16.72 -4.66 34.47
CA PRO A 855 17.59 -4.13 33.41
C PRO A 855 19.10 -4.20 33.77
N ASP A 856 19.51 -5.28 34.43
CA ASP A 856 20.90 -5.67 34.67
C ASP A 856 21.00 -7.20 34.78
N PRO A 857 21.82 -7.88 33.96
CA PRO A 857 21.92 -9.34 33.98
C PRO A 857 22.35 -9.91 35.34
N GLY A 858 23.22 -9.22 36.08
CA GLY A 858 23.71 -9.66 37.38
C GLY A 858 22.62 -9.58 38.45
N GLN A 859 21.85 -8.49 38.45
CA GLN A 859 20.71 -8.34 39.35
C GLN A 859 19.54 -9.24 38.97
N GLN A 860 19.33 -9.50 37.68
CA GLN A 860 18.31 -10.45 37.24
C GLN A 860 18.55 -11.86 37.79
N ILE A 861 19.80 -12.33 37.85
CA ILE A 861 20.13 -13.63 38.45
C ILE A 861 19.76 -13.65 39.95
N ARG A 862 20.04 -12.56 40.67
CA ARG A 862 19.66 -12.44 42.09
C ARG A 862 18.14 -12.39 42.27
N TRP A 863 17.46 -11.68 41.39
CA TRP A 863 16.00 -11.57 41.35
C TRP A 863 15.34 -12.94 41.11
N GLU A 864 15.79 -13.69 40.11
CA GLU A 864 15.31 -15.06 39.83
C GLU A 864 15.56 -16.01 41.00
N ARG A 865 16.71 -15.90 41.67
CA ARG A 865 17.02 -16.67 42.87
C ARG A 865 16.07 -16.31 44.03
N ALA A 866 15.82 -15.02 44.26
CA ALA A 866 14.90 -14.56 45.29
C ALA A 866 13.47 -15.10 45.06
N GLN A 867 12.98 -15.09 43.82
CA GLN A 867 11.68 -15.67 43.45
C GLN A 867 11.62 -17.17 43.73
N SER A 868 12.64 -17.93 43.35
CA SER A 868 12.71 -19.38 43.56
C SER A 868 12.71 -19.74 45.06
N LEU A 869 13.51 -19.02 45.84
CA LEU A 869 13.57 -19.19 47.29
C LEU A 869 12.25 -18.80 47.96
N ALA A 870 11.61 -17.70 47.55
CA ALA A 870 10.33 -17.25 48.09
C ALA A 870 9.22 -18.29 47.88
N ARG A 871 9.13 -18.90 46.69
CA ARG A 871 8.15 -19.98 46.41
C ARG A 871 8.39 -21.19 47.31
N THR A 872 9.64 -21.63 47.39
CA THR A 872 10.02 -22.79 48.20
C THR A 872 9.75 -22.54 49.68
N ALA A 873 10.16 -21.36 50.18
CA ALA A 873 9.96 -20.96 51.57
C ALA A 873 8.47 -20.83 51.93
N SER A 874 7.65 -20.28 51.02
CA SER A 874 6.19 -20.21 51.21
C SER A 874 5.56 -21.59 51.30
N ALA A 875 5.88 -22.51 50.38
CA ALA A 875 5.36 -23.87 50.39
C ALA A 875 5.73 -24.62 51.68
N ASP A 876 7.01 -24.54 52.08
CA ASP A 876 7.51 -25.17 53.30
C ASP A 876 6.87 -24.55 54.56
N CYS A 877 6.68 -23.24 54.58
CA CYS A 877 6.03 -22.56 55.70
C CYS A 877 4.58 -23.04 55.87
N LEU A 878 3.81 -23.10 54.78
CA LEU A 878 2.42 -23.55 54.81
C LEU A 878 2.31 -25.02 55.24
N ALA A 879 3.21 -25.88 54.77
CA ALA A 879 3.30 -27.28 55.17
C ALA A 879 3.64 -27.42 56.66
N ALA A 880 4.62 -26.66 57.16
CA ALA A 880 5.01 -26.67 58.57
C ALA A 880 3.88 -26.17 59.49
N LEU A 881 3.15 -25.12 59.09
CA LEU A 881 1.99 -24.62 59.81
C LEU A 881 0.84 -25.65 59.85
N ALA A 882 0.63 -26.38 58.76
CA ALA A 882 -0.37 -27.45 58.72
C ALA A 882 0.02 -28.65 59.61
N ALA A 883 1.31 -29.00 59.64
CA ALA A 883 1.87 -30.07 60.47
C ALA A 883 2.08 -29.67 61.94
N ARG A 884 1.99 -28.37 62.26
CA ARG A 884 2.37 -27.79 63.57
C ARG A 884 3.82 -28.09 63.96
N ASP A 885 4.73 -28.14 62.98
CA ASP A 885 6.15 -28.39 63.19
C ASP A 885 6.92 -27.07 63.31
N SER A 886 7.28 -26.69 64.54
CA SER A 886 8.00 -25.44 64.82
C SER A 886 9.43 -25.42 64.25
N ALA A 887 10.09 -26.58 64.13
CA ALA A 887 11.45 -26.66 63.61
C ALA A 887 11.46 -26.45 62.09
N ALA A 888 10.53 -27.12 61.39
CA ALA A 888 10.32 -26.92 59.96
C ALA A 888 9.86 -25.48 59.66
N LEU A 889 8.97 -24.91 60.48
CA LEU A 889 8.54 -23.53 60.35
C LEU A 889 9.71 -22.56 60.49
N GLY A 890 10.55 -22.73 61.52
CA GLY A 890 11.75 -21.91 61.70
C GLY A 890 12.74 -22.01 60.52
N ALA A 891 12.89 -23.18 59.91
CA ALA A 891 13.71 -23.35 58.71
C ALA A 891 13.10 -22.65 57.48
N ALA A 892 11.78 -22.76 57.29
CA ALA A 892 11.06 -22.08 56.22
C ALA A 892 11.15 -20.56 56.34
N LEU A 893 10.98 -20.01 57.55
CA LEU A 893 11.09 -18.57 57.82
C LEU A 893 12.50 -18.03 57.57
N ARG A 894 13.56 -18.78 57.91
CA ARG A 894 14.95 -18.38 57.54
C ARG A 894 15.17 -18.31 56.04
N ARG A 895 14.60 -19.26 55.28
CA ARG A 895 14.68 -19.20 53.80
C ARG A 895 13.84 -18.07 53.23
N ALA A 896 12.70 -17.76 53.84
CA ALA A 896 11.89 -16.61 53.48
C ALA A 896 12.65 -15.30 53.71
N ASP A 897 13.36 -15.17 54.83
CA ASP A 897 14.22 -14.02 55.14
C ASP A 897 15.37 -13.90 54.14
N GLU A 898 16.04 -15.00 53.77
CA GLU A 898 17.05 -15.00 52.68
C GLU A 898 16.45 -14.51 51.35
N ALA A 899 15.25 -14.98 50.99
CA ALA A 899 14.56 -14.56 49.77
C ALA A 899 14.23 -13.06 49.78
N VAL A 900 13.68 -12.57 50.90
CA VAL A 900 13.35 -11.14 51.10
C VAL A 900 14.62 -10.29 51.04
N GLY A 901 15.69 -10.71 51.72
CA GLY A 901 16.97 -10.00 51.73
C GLY A 901 17.60 -9.89 50.35
N LEU A 902 17.56 -10.96 49.55
CA LEU A 902 18.04 -10.92 48.16
C LEU A 902 17.23 -9.97 47.28
N ALA A 903 15.90 -9.96 47.42
CA ALA A 903 15.04 -9.07 46.66
C ALA A 903 15.19 -7.59 47.09
N LEU A 904 15.31 -7.31 48.39
CA LEU A 904 15.59 -5.96 48.89
C LEU A 904 16.96 -5.45 48.43
N ALA A 905 17.99 -6.30 48.37
CA ALA A 905 19.30 -5.92 47.83
C ALA A 905 19.24 -5.53 46.33
N VAL A 906 18.32 -6.13 45.56
CA VAL A 906 18.05 -5.69 44.17
C VAL A 906 17.41 -4.31 44.18
N PHE A 907 16.41 -4.06 45.04
CA PHE A 907 15.78 -2.73 45.16
C PHE A 907 16.76 -1.66 45.62
N GLU A 908 17.64 -1.94 46.58
CA GLU A 908 18.69 -1.02 47.02
C GLU A 908 19.67 -0.67 45.89
N TRP A 909 19.99 -1.63 45.03
CA TRP A 909 20.79 -1.36 43.83
C TRP A 909 20.03 -0.48 42.83
N LEU A 910 18.74 -0.74 42.64
CA LEU A 910 17.88 0.07 41.75
C LEU A 910 17.74 1.51 42.26
N ASP A 911 17.63 1.72 43.57
CA ASP A 911 17.58 3.04 44.21
C ASP A 911 18.91 3.84 44.08
N GLY A 912 20.00 3.19 43.68
CA GLY A 912 21.30 3.82 43.46
C GLY A 912 21.47 4.47 42.08
N TRP A 913 20.49 4.30 41.19
CA TRP A 913 20.35 5.00 39.92
C TRP A 913 19.40 6.18 40.11
#